data_AF-A0A1C6YK49-F1
#
_entry.id   AF-A0A1C6YK49-F1
#
_cell.length_a   1.000
_cell.length_b   1.000
_cell.length_c   1.000
_cell.angle_alpha   90.00
_cell.angle_beta   90.00
_cell.angle_gamma   90.00
#
_symmetry.space_group_name_H-M   'P 1'
#
loop_
_entity.id
_entity.type
_entity.pdbx_description
1 polymer ?
#
loop_
_entity_poly.entity_id
_entity_poly.type
_entity_poly.pdbx_seq_one_letter_code
_entity_poly.pdbx_strand_id
1 'polypeptide(L)'
;MARRMNLLNIEKNIQNLWKEHNIYEKEIGDINETRFTGNFPYPYMNGLLHIGHAFTLSKLEFSIRYKNMTCDHVLLPFSFHCTGTPIVVCADKLKNELKNKELNGKTEEKHECQLEEKSAENSANNSANNSENKAVEKNVDATVFRSNKSKAQSKGATQNTQYDIMKQMNISDDKIHLFQDPEYWCYYFSSQAKTHLEAFGLYCDWRRSFITTNINPYYNKFVNWQFNNLYKKNLIYYGSRITIFSRVNNQACADHERSEGEGVKCQEYILIKIYLENYNEFFNIFIESVLNSNTEKSSGSNSVKYTPFNENEEDLKNKIWTEEFLKNKKIIFLGSTLKPETMYGQNYAFVNPDDYYCVTFGFDKQMLNYGDKNYVNNIMTKNEIIEKCENIYICSENSLYNLAYQGIIPMLKKKEYKEKNIESNNKGELKNMYLNNIENDLFILSKIKGEKFVGLKVYTNISKVKDMYILPMTTIKMNTATGVVPCVSSDSTDDYACLEDIKRKKKYYCEKYNLLKEEYLNNESVSCIEIPGIGTHTGKHFYESEKITSYKDAKLHKLKGMLYKKQYFEGIMKIEPYCDMKTFNCRKLVKQNIIKSNDGFLYSEPEMLVIDRNNVKCIAALCNQWYINYGNLDFKKDVLIQLKKNNFQTYNDVLYKQLQHVIFWLDDWSCSRAYGLGTHMPDFKESNKSENEKVEEDEGAVKKTELIESLSDSTIYMAYYTISHYLQGNIDGKEKGTLDIDHKDLNDAFFDYVFDISNNTTNISKNISIEKLNTMRKSFKYWYPFDIRISGKDLIFNHLTMSLFNHVAIWGQKVYKKNKDCLEEKSALDRQTEILNEVDKLDLNQCESIKYFPKSFFCNGHVLVNKEKMSKSKGNFITIENSISQYTSDGTRIALADAGDSIEDANFNTDTANSAIMKLYNLINFSIETKNNVYIFRCGEKTFNDLIFENEINYLTNKCKEAYEKLLFRDVLKYGFYDMLLKRDTYRMMCDKVHMHKETVNFFIERMCIIINPIIPHVTEHIWTYILKKDKFLIKQKWPSSEDTNFSIVMHKQYNNLLNVMENFRKSYDKVMNKNNKNKNELSNKNQTNNTVNAAISGGSGADDEDDNHKFKAIVYVAREYNDTQKKIIEILNNIIKNSEDKKLPSNFINLLVQNNYVNNLPKNEKKDILSFATFLVKDNVTLNNNQYELTLPYDEIQLIKNNIDFIKRSLNLRDIQILENVKKCDIDNTDIYKLSNPGNPSIFIYNTKE
;
A
#
# COMPACT_ATOMS: atom_id res chain seq x y z
N MET A 1 31.54 11.36 -13.31
CA MET A 1 30.76 12.07 -14.35
C MET A 1 30.97 11.47 -15.74
N ALA A 2 32.19 11.45 -16.30
CA ALA A 2 32.45 10.90 -17.65
C ALA A 2 31.97 9.44 -17.84
N ARG A 3 32.23 8.55 -16.86
CA ARG A 3 31.75 7.15 -16.88
C ARG A 3 30.24 7.03 -16.99
N ARG A 4 29.50 7.89 -16.28
CA ARG A 4 28.03 7.95 -16.35
C ARG A 4 27.55 8.39 -17.74
N MET A 5 28.19 9.43 -18.31
CA MET A 5 27.83 9.93 -19.64
C MET A 5 28.02 8.87 -20.73
N ASN A 6 29.08 8.06 -20.61
CA ASN A 6 29.30 6.92 -21.51
C ASN A 6 28.15 5.91 -21.44
N LEU A 7 27.76 5.50 -20.23
CA LEU A 7 26.63 4.57 -20.04
C LEU A 7 25.30 5.13 -20.58
N LEU A 8 24.99 6.40 -20.34
CA LEU A 8 23.78 7.04 -20.87
C LEU A 8 23.75 7.01 -22.41
N ASN A 9 24.89 7.23 -23.06
CA ASN A 9 24.99 7.13 -24.53
C ASN A 9 24.78 5.69 -25.00
N ILE A 10 25.33 4.70 -24.29
CA ILE A 10 25.10 3.29 -24.59
C ILE A 10 23.61 2.95 -24.47
N GLU A 11 22.96 3.36 -23.38
CA GLU A 11 21.53 3.13 -23.14
C GLU A 11 20.67 3.69 -24.27
N LYS A 12 20.91 4.95 -24.66
CA LYS A 12 20.20 5.62 -25.76
C LYS A 12 20.40 4.89 -27.10
N ASN A 13 21.63 4.46 -27.40
CA ASN A 13 21.92 3.74 -28.63
C ASN A 13 21.21 2.39 -28.69
N ILE A 14 21.20 1.63 -27.60
CA ILE A 14 20.51 0.33 -27.52
C ILE A 14 18.99 0.48 -27.59
N GLN A 15 18.43 1.49 -26.93
CA GLN A 15 17.00 1.79 -26.99
C GLN A 15 16.55 2.15 -28.41
N ASN A 16 17.33 2.97 -29.13
CA ASN A 16 17.07 3.28 -30.54
C ASN A 16 17.14 2.02 -31.41
N LEU A 17 18.15 1.19 -31.22
CA LEU A 17 18.31 -0.07 -31.95
C LEU A 17 17.10 -1.01 -31.74
N TRP A 18 16.63 -1.16 -30.50
CA TRP A 18 15.44 -1.98 -30.21
C TRP A 18 14.16 -1.40 -30.81
N LYS A 19 14.04 -0.07 -30.88
CA LYS A 19 12.92 0.62 -31.50
C LYS A 19 12.91 0.43 -33.02
N GLU A 20 14.06 0.56 -33.68
CA GLU A 20 14.20 0.34 -35.13
C GLU A 20 13.84 -1.10 -35.55
N HIS A 21 14.08 -2.08 -34.66
CA HIS A 21 13.77 -3.48 -34.89
C HIS A 21 12.42 -3.96 -34.31
N ASN A 22 11.55 -3.05 -33.84
CA ASN A 22 10.21 -3.33 -33.30
C ASN A 22 10.16 -4.50 -32.29
N ILE A 23 11.16 -4.58 -31.40
CA ILE A 23 11.34 -5.78 -30.55
C ILE A 23 10.21 -5.96 -29.53
N TYR A 24 9.58 -4.86 -29.13
CA TYR A 24 8.52 -4.85 -28.11
C TYR A 24 7.14 -5.22 -28.64
N GLU A 25 6.92 -5.16 -29.95
CA GLU A 25 5.62 -5.44 -30.56
C GLU A 25 5.38 -6.95 -30.58
N LYS A 26 4.24 -7.38 -30.02
CA LYS A 26 3.92 -8.80 -29.87
C LYS A 26 2.61 -9.16 -30.55
N GLU A 27 2.72 -10.08 -31.50
CA GLU A 27 1.61 -10.74 -32.16
C GLU A 27 1.31 -12.10 -31.52
N ILE A 28 0.14 -12.64 -31.85
CA ILE A 28 -0.28 -13.98 -31.42
C ILE A 28 0.55 -15.08 -32.10
N GLY A 29 0.98 -16.05 -31.30
CA GLY A 29 1.66 -17.27 -31.77
C GLY A 29 0.69 -18.42 -32.06
N ASP A 30 1.24 -19.62 -32.21
CA ASP A 30 0.46 -20.87 -32.22
C ASP A 30 0.00 -21.21 -30.79
N ILE A 31 -1.15 -21.87 -30.65
CA ILE A 31 -1.75 -22.16 -29.34
C ILE A 31 -0.94 -23.17 -28.52
N ASN A 32 -0.06 -23.93 -29.18
CA ASN A 32 0.86 -24.88 -28.55
C ASN A 32 2.12 -24.21 -28.00
N GLU A 33 2.39 -22.96 -28.39
CA GLU A 33 3.56 -22.21 -27.93
C GLU A 33 3.36 -21.69 -26.52
N THR A 34 4.47 -21.61 -25.77
CA THR A 34 4.42 -21.16 -24.39
C THR A 34 4.27 -19.64 -24.32
N ARG A 35 3.30 -19.17 -23.53
CA ARG A 35 3.07 -17.72 -23.34
C ARG A 35 3.15 -17.26 -21.90
N PHE A 36 3.50 -15.99 -21.71
CA PHE A 36 3.47 -15.32 -20.41
C PHE A 36 2.93 -13.89 -20.51
N THR A 37 1.96 -13.52 -19.68
CA THR A 37 1.38 -12.17 -19.65
C THR A 37 1.40 -11.60 -18.25
N GLY A 38 2.00 -10.43 -18.11
CA GLY A 38 2.15 -9.74 -16.85
C GLY A 38 1.54 -8.34 -16.89
N ASN A 39 0.92 -7.90 -15.79
CA ASN A 39 0.25 -6.60 -15.72
C ASN A 39 0.65 -5.79 -14.47
N PHE A 40 0.72 -4.47 -14.64
CA PHE A 40 0.92 -3.49 -13.57
C PHE A 40 -0.33 -2.62 -13.43
N PRO A 41 -0.83 -2.36 -12.21
CA PRO A 41 -1.87 -1.36 -11.97
C PRO A 41 -1.47 0.00 -12.55
N TYR A 42 -2.12 0.40 -13.65
CA TYR A 42 -1.84 1.67 -14.31
C TYR A 42 -1.82 2.88 -13.33
N PRO A 43 -0.79 3.73 -13.38
CA PRO A 43 -0.64 4.80 -12.40
C PRO A 43 -1.59 5.97 -12.72
N TYR A 44 -1.93 6.75 -11.68
CA TYR A 44 -2.71 7.98 -11.84
C TYR A 44 -1.91 9.10 -12.51
N MET A 45 -2.48 9.78 -13.51
CA MET A 45 -1.83 10.83 -14.30
C MET A 45 -1.98 12.24 -13.71
N ASN A 46 -1.78 12.40 -12.40
CA ASN A 46 -1.81 13.70 -11.72
C ASN A 46 -0.41 14.31 -11.49
N GLY A 47 0.64 13.69 -12.05
CA GLY A 47 2.03 14.12 -11.91
C GLY A 47 3.01 13.13 -12.54
N LEU A 48 4.31 13.44 -12.45
CA LEU A 48 5.37 12.57 -12.93
C LEU A 48 5.54 11.31 -12.06
N LEU A 49 5.88 10.20 -12.70
CA LEU A 49 6.21 8.95 -12.02
C LEU A 49 7.52 9.08 -11.22
N HIS A 50 7.52 8.41 -10.06
CA HIS A 50 8.63 8.44 -9.10
C HIS A 50 9.19 7.04 -8.83
N ILE A 51 10.31 6.96 -8.10
CA ILE A 51 11.02 5.70 -7.90
C ILE A 51 10.18 4.61 -7.21
N GLY A 52 9.20 4.98 -6.37
CA GLY A 52 8.20 4.03 -5.83
C GLY A 52 7.38 3.30 -6.91
N HIS A 53 7.01 3.98 -8.00
CA HIS A 53 6.35 3.36 -9.15
C HIS A 53 7.35 2.46 -9.89
N ALA A 54 8.57 2.96 -10.15
CA ALA A 54 9.61 2.20 -10.83
C ALA A 54 9.99 0.91 -10.09
N PHE A 55 10.02 0.91 -8.76
CA PHE A 55 10.33 -0.26 -7.94
C PHE A 55 9.30 -1.38 -8.11
N THR A 56 8.01 -1.04 -8.00
CA THR A 56 6.94 -2.04 -8.17
C THR A 56 6.92 -2.54 -9.62
N LEU A 57 7.05 -1.63 -10.59
CA LEU A 57 7.10 -1.98 -12.01
C LEU A 57 8.35 -2.79 -12.38
N SER A 58 9.49 -2.55 -11.75
CA SER A 58 10.75 -3.23 -12.09
C SER A 58 10.67 -4.72 -11.80
N LYS A 59 9.96 -5.14 -10.74
CA LYS A 59 9.74 -6.56 -10.45
C LYS A 59 9.00 -7.27 -11.59
N LEU A 60 8.02 -6.59 -12.19
CA LEU A 60 7.28 -7.11 -13.33
C LEU A 60 8.16 -7.17 -14.57
N GLU A 61 8.86 -6.08 -14.85
CA GLU A 61 9.78 -5.95 -15.98
C GLU A 61 10.89 -7.02 -15.96
N PHE A 62 11.53 -7.25 -14.81
CA PHE A 62 12.57 -8.28 -14.66
C PHE A 62 12.00 -9.68 -14.91
N SER A 63 10.79 -9.94 -14.40
CA SER A 63 10.07 -11.20 -14.64
C SER A 63 9.77 -11.40 -16.12
N ILE A 64 9.28 -10.35 -16.79
CA ILE A 64 8.91 -10.36 -18.20
C ILE A 64 10.11 -10.64 -19.08
N ARG A 65 11.25 -9.99 -18.83
CA ARG A 65 12.49 -10.24 -19.59
C ARG A 65 13.03 -11.65 -19.36
N TYR A 66 13.01 -12.14 -18.11
CA TYR A 66 13.36 -13.54 -17.83
C TYR A 66 12.41 -14.53 -18.53
N LYS A 67 11.10 -14.25 -18.50
CA LYS A 67 10.10 -15.07 -19.19
C LYS A 67 10.25 -15.02 -20.70
N ASN A 68 10.70 -13.91 -21.28
CA ASN A 68 10.99 -13.81 -22.70
C ASN A 68 12.15 -14.73 -23.14
N MET A 69 13.03 -15.10 -22.20
CA MET A 69 14.11 -16.05 -22.45
C MET A 69 13.66 -17.52 -22.28
N THR A 70 12.57 -17.79 -21.54
CA THR A 70 12.12 -19.15 -21.20
C THR A 70 10.83 -19.57 -21.91
N CYS A 71 10.01 -18.60 -22.31
CA CYS A 71 8.76 -18.78 -23.05
C CYS A 71 8.94 -18.33 -24.50
N ASP A 72 7.99 -18.67 -25.37
CA ASP A 72 8.00 -18.29 -26.78
C ASP A 72 7.44 -16.88 -26.99
N HIS A 73 6.35 -16.57 -26.30
CA HIS A 73 5.68 -15.28 -26.40
C HIS A 73 5.46 -14.65 -25.03
N VAL A 74 5.82 -13.38 -24.88
CA VAL A 74 5.61 -12.64 -23.64
C VAL A 74 4.98 -11.29 -23.93
N LEU A 75 3.96 -10.92 -23.15
CA LEU A 75 3.27 -9.64 -23.27
C LEU A 75 3.32 -8.86 -21.95
N LEU A 76 3.82 -7.64 -22.04
CA LEU A 76 3.72 -6.61 -21.00
C LEU A 76 3.05 -5.37 -21.62
N PRO A 77 1.76 -5.15 -21.35
CA PRO A 77 1.08 -3.92 -21.74
C PRO A 77 1.14 -2.90 -20.59
N PHE A 78 1.01 -1.61 -20.94
CA PHE A 78 0.99 -0.52 -19.96
C PHE A 78 0.02 0.58 -20.40
N SER A 79 -0.67 1.22 -19.46
CA SER A 79 -1.63 2.30 -19.72
C SER A 79 -1.69 3.28 -18.56
N PHE A 80 -2.55 4.29 -18.69
CA PHE A 80 -2.53 5.48 -17.84
C PHE A 80 -3.91 5.77 -17.27
N HIS A 81 -3.99 5.91 -15.95
CA HIS A 81 -5.27 6.08 -15.26
C HIS A 81 -5.59 7.57 -15.06
N CYS A 82 -6.65 8.03 -15.70
CA CYS A 82 -7.11 9.43 -15.69
C CYS A 82 -8.46 9.61 -14.99
N THR A 83 -9.18 8.52 -14.72
CA THR A 83 -10.48 8.52 -14.03
C THR A 83 -10.30 9.03 -12.60
N GLY A 84 -11.22 9.88 -12.14
CA GLY A 84 -11.28 10.39 -10.77
C GLY A 84 -11.24 11.91 -10.68
N THR A 85 -11.22 12.39 -9.43
CA THR A 85 -11.31 13.81 -9.08
C THR A 85 -9.98 14.54 -8.87
N PRO A 86 -8.83 13.90 -8.53
CA PRO A 86 -7.60 14.64 -8.22
C PRO A 86 -7.11 15.57 -9.35
N ILE A 87 -7.23 15.15 -10.61
CA ILE A 87 -6.79 15.94 -11.77
C ILE A 87 -7.63 17.21 -11.90
N VAL A 88 -8.96 17.07 -11.89
CA VAL A 88 -9.91 18.20 -11.98
C VAL A 88 -9.68 19.20 -10.86
N VAL A 89 -9.50 18.72 -9.62
CA VAL A 89 -9.26 19.59 -8.47
C VAL A 89 -7.95 20.37 -8.60
N CYS A 90 -6.88 19.75 -9.11
CA CYS A 90 -5.62 20.46 -9.36
C CYS A 90 -5.79 21.53 -10.46
N ALA A 91 -6.54 21.23 -11.52
CA ALA A 91 -6.84 22.17 -12.60
C ALA A 91 -7.65 23.38 -12.09
N ASP A 92 -8.69 23.14 -11.28
CA ASP A 92 -9.50 24.19 -10.68
C ASP A 92 -8.70 25.08 -9.73
N LYS A 93 -7.82 24.48 -8.94
CA LYS A 93 -6.92 25.21 -8.04
C LYS A 93 -6.02 26.15 -8.84
N LEU A 94 -5.39 25.65 -9.90
CA LEU A 94 -4.58 26.46 -10.79
C LEU A 94 -5.39 27.58 -11.47
N LYS A 95 -6.60 27.27 -11.94
CA LYS A 95 -7.53 28.24 -12.53
C LYS A 95 -7.89 29.36 -11.55
N ASN A 96 -8.04 29.06 -10.27
CA ASN A 96 -8.28 30.07 -9.24
C ASN A 96 -7.03 30.89 -8.91
N GLU A 97 -5.85 30.27 -8.87
CA GLU A 97 -4.57 30.97 -8.64
C GLU A 97 -4.21 31.93 -9.77
N LEU A 98 -4.47 31.54 -11.03
CA LEU A 98 -4.18 32.36 -12.21
C LEU A 98 -5.18 33.51 -12.40
N LYS A 99 -6.44 33.38 -11.94
CA LYS A 99 -7.42 34.48 -11.97
C LYS A 99 -6.98 35.73 -11.19
N ASN A 100 -6.09 35.57 -10.22
CA ASN A 100 -5.58 36.66 -9.38
C ASN A 100 -4.22 37.21 -9.87
N LYS A 101 -3.70 36.71 -11.00
CA LYS A 101 -2.47 37.21 -11.63
C LYS A 101 -2.85 37.82 -12.99
N GLU A 102 -2.66 39.12 -13.17
CA GLU A 102 -2.66 39.72 -14.51
C GLU A 102 -1.48 39.12 -15.28
N LEU A 103 -1.78 38.19 -16.19
CA LEU A 103 -0.82 37.68 -17.16
C LEU A 103 -0.65 38.78 -18.21
N ASN A 104 0.52 39.42 -18.22
CA ASN A 104 0.93 40.34 -19.29
C ASN A 104 0.65 39.70 -20.64
N GLY A 105 -0.18 40.39 -21.44
CA GLY A 105 -0.85 39.83 -22.59
C GLY A 105 0.08 39.20 -23.61
N LYS A 106 -0.36 38.06 -24.16
CA LYS A 106 -0.21 37.71 -25.57
C LYS A 106 -1.31 36.73 -25.96
N THR A 107 -1.81 36.99 -27.15
CA THR A 107 -3.03 36.52 -27.80
C THR A 107 -3.02 35.01 -28.08
N GLU A 108 -4.22 34.44 -28.11
CA GLU A 108 -4.52 33.11 -28.62
C GLU A 108 -4.04 32.98 -30.07
N GLU A 109 -3.03 32.15 -30.32
CA GLU A 109 -2.81 31.55 -31.64
C GLU A 109 -2.58 30.04 -31.49
N LYS A 110 -3.47 29.27 -32.12
CA LYS A 110 -3.24 27.86 -32.45
C LYS A 110 -2.01 27.79 -33.36
N HIS A 111 -1.03 26.91 -33.10
CA HIS A 111 -0.34 26.07 -34.10
C HIS A 111 0.77 25.19 -33.48
N GLU A 112 1.23 24.24 -34.30
CA GLU A 112 1.95 22.99 -34.03
C GLU A 112 3.36 23.09 -33.43
N CYS A 113 3.79 21.96 -32.83
CA CYS A 113 5.12 21.68 -32.29
C CYS A 113 6.26 21.80 -33.31
N GLN A 114 7.36 22.47 -32.93
CA GLN A 114 8.74 22.04 -33.21
C GLN A 114 9.70 22.43 -32.06
N LEU A 115 10.67 21.55 -31.79
CA LEU A 115 11.67 21.59 -30.71
C LEU A 115 12.93 22.32 -31.17
N GLU A 116 13.63 23.03 -30.26
CA GLU A 116 15.08 23.20 -30.33
C GLU A 116 15.72 23.60 -28.98
N GLU A 117 16.90 23.03 -28.71
CA GLU A 117 17.69 23.04 -27.47
C GLU A 117 18.59 24.29 -27.33
N LYS A 118 18.96 24.69 -26.09
CA LYS A 118 20.37 24.99 -25.69
C LYS A 118 20.58 25.35 -24.21
N SER A 119 21.35 24.45 -23.57
CA SER A 119 22.44 24.53 -22.57
C SER A 119 22.85 25.79 -21.78
N ALA A 120 23.32 25.49 -20.56
CA ALA A 120 24.40 26.11 -19.75
C ALA A 120 24.07 27.46 -19.09
N GLU A 121 24.51 27.84 -17.89
CA GLU A 121 25.47 27.37 -16.87
C GLU A 121 25.21 28.30 -15.66
N ASN A 122 25.23 27.82 -14.42
CA ASN A 122 26.06 28.43 -13.37
C ASN A 122 25.91 27.77 -12.00
N SER A 123 27.07 27.72 -11.38
CA SER A 123 27.49 26.93 -10.24
C SER A 123 27.41 27.67 -8.91
N ALA A 124 27.34 26.85 -7.86
CA ALA A 124 28.13 26.95 -6.62
C ALA A 124 27.63 27.80 -5.45
N ASN A 125 27.75 27.14 -4.29
CA ASN A 125 27.91 27.63 -2.91
C ASN A 125 26.63 27.72 -2.06
N ASN A 126 26.40 26.71 -1.21
CA ASN A 126 26.77 26.88 0.20
C ASN A 126 26.80 25.57 0.99
N SER A 127 27.86 25.46 1.77
CA SER A 127 28.28 24.38 2.64
C SER A 127 27.56 24.37 3.99
N ALA A 128 27.34 23.14 4.47
CA ALA A 128 27.48 22.66 5.84
C ALA A 128 26.82 23.43 7.01
N ASN A 129 25.92 22.75 7.72
CA ASN A 129 26.14 22.45 9.14
C ASN A 129 25.25 21.27 9.61
N ASN A 130 25.94 20.21 10.07
CA ASN A 130 25.38 19.03 10.72
C ASN A 130 25.10 19.32 12.20
N SER A 131 24.01 18.78 12.73
CA SER A 131 23.97 18.30 14.12
C SER A 131 23.06 17.09 14.25
N GLU A 132 23.63 16.06 14.88
CA GLU A 132 23.07 14.73 15.11
C GLU A 132 21.92 14.76 16.12
N ASN A 133 20.91 13.90 15.94
CA ASN A 133 20.05 13.47 17.05
C ASN A 133 19.67 11.98 16.88
N LYS A 134 20.12 11.18 17.86
CA LYS A 134 19.84 9.75 18.02
C LYS A 134 18.38 9.53 18.44
N ALA A 135 17.71 8.52 17.87
CA ALA A 135 16.39 8.06 18.30
C ALA A 135 16.42 6.57 18.68
N VAL A 136 15.77 6.26 19.81
CA VAL A 136 15.66 4.95 20.47
C VAL A 136 14.43 4.20 19.94
N GLU A 137 14.61 2.91 19.62
CA GLU A 137 13.58 2.00 19.08
C GLU A 137 12.54 1.56 20.14
N LYS A 138 11.27 1.39 19.73
CA LYS A 138 10.22 0.68 20.48
C LYS A 138 9.58 -0.40 19.59
N ASN A 139 9.61 -1.63 20.07
CA ASN A 139 8.98 -2.82 19.47
C ASN A 139 7.44 -2.71 19.45
N VAL A 140 6.82 -3.05 18.31
CA VAL A 140 5.36 -3.13 18.13
C VAL A 140 4.99 -4.48 17.50
N ASP A 141 3.95 -5.10 18.03
CA ASP A 141 3.34 -6.38 17.65
C ASP A 141 2.85 -6.40 16.18
N ALA A 142 3.26 -7.42 15.42
CA ALA A 142 3.13 -7.52 13.96
C ALA A 142 1.74 -7.96 13.45
N THR A 143 0.75 -8.15 14.33
CA THR A 143 -0.57 -8.68 13.97
C THR A 143 -1.71 -7.64 14.01
N VAL A 144 -1.44 -6.42 14.48
CA VAL A 144 -2.43 -5.34 14.58
C VAL A 144 -2.04 -4.17 13.67
N PHE A 145 -2.47 -4.23 12.42
CA PHE A 145 -2.32 -3.12 11.48
C PHE A 145 -3.34 -2.02 11.80
N ARG A 146 -2.91 -0.98 12.52
CA ARG A 146 -3.53 0.34 12.41
C ARG A 146 -2.89 1.06 11.24
N SER A 147 -3.69 1.49 10.26
CA SER A 147 -3.22 2.35 9.18
C SER A 147 -2.81 3.71 9.76
N ASN A 148 -1.58 3.85 10.23
CA ASN A 148 -1.00 5.15 10.56
C ASN A 148 -0.71 5.87 9.24
N LYS A 149 -1.74 6.46 8.61
CA LYS A 149 -1.62 7.40 7.50
C LYS A 149 -1.02 8.71 8.06
N SER A 150 0.29 8.72 8.28
CA SER A 150 1.07 9.89 8.66
C SER A 150 1.27 10.81 7.46
N LYS A 151 0.29 11.68 7.22
CA LYS A 151 0.49 13.02 6.60
C LYS A 151 0.22 14.17 7.59
N ALA A 152 -0.31 13.86 8.79
CA ALA A 152 -0.78 14.87 9.73
C ALA A 152 0.29 15.47 10.68
N GLN A 153 1.57 15.06 10.58
CA GLN A 153 2.63 15.51 11.52
C GLN A 153 3.69 16.46 10.94
N SER A 154 3.38 17.19 9.86
CA SER A 154 4.22 18.28 9.39
C SER A 154 3.41 19.57 9.22
N LYS A 155 2.94 20.17 10.32
CA LYS A 155 2.41 21.55 10.32
C LYS A 155 3.53 22.48 10.77
N GLY A 156 4.16 23.12 9.78
CA GLY A 156 5.27 24.07 9.97
C GLY A 156 5.85 24.66 8.67
N ALA A 157 5.49 24.15 7.50
CA ALA A 157 5.91 24.74 6.22
C ALA A 157 4.73 25.42 5.52
N THR A 158 4.94 26.64 5.03
CA THR A 158 4.06 27.37 4.11
C THR A 158 3.57 26.45 2.99
N GLN A 159 2.26 26.39 2.76
CA GLN A 159 1.66 25.54 1.73
C GLN A 159 2.03 26.10 0.34
N ASN A 160 2.85 25.37 -0.43
CA ASN A 160 3.18 25.76 -1.82
C ASN A 160 1.91 25.87 -2.68
N THR A 161 1.84 26.87 -3.55
CA THR A 161 0.74 27.02 -4.53
C THR A 161 0.80 25.92 -5.59
N GLN A 162 -0.30 25.65 -6.30
CA GLN A 162 -0.29 24.68 -7.40
C GLN A 162 0.66 25.12 -8.51
N TYR A 163 0.70 26.43 -8.79
CA TYR A 163 1.66 27.05 -9.69
C TYR A 163 3.13 26.76 -9.29
N ASP A 164 3.48 26.90 -8.01
CA ASP A 164 4.85 26.61 -7.53
C ASP A 164 5.20 25.13 -7.66
N ILE A 165 4.23 24.24 -7.42
CA ILE A 165 4.41 22.79 -7.58
C ILE A 165 4.71 22.44 -9.05
N MET A 166 4.05 23.11 -10.00
CA MET A 166 4.29 22.89 -11.43
C MET A 166 5.68 23.40 -11.86
N LYS A 167 6.13 24.53 -11.30
CA LYS A 167 7.52 25.00 -11.49
C LYS A 167 8.56 24.02 -10.95
N GLN A 168 8.30 23.43 -9.78
CA GLN A 168 9.17 22.40 -9.20
C GLN A 168 9.23 21.11 -10.04
N MET A 169 8.25 20.89 -10.92
CA MET A 169 8.26 19.80 -11.91
C MET A 169 8.96 20.19 -13.22
N ASN A 170 9.66 21.32 -13.27
CA ASN A 170 10.33 21.86 -14.47
C ASN A 170 9.36 22.11 -15.65
N ILE A 171 8.10 22.43 -15.37
CA ILE A 171 7.14 22.84 -16.42
C ILE A 171 7.34 24.33 -16.69
N SER A 172 7.55 24.70 -17.97
CA SER A 172 7.77 26.09 -18.39
C SER A 172 6.54 26.97 -18.16
N ASP A 173 6.75 28.24 -17.81
CA ASP A 173 5.67 29.20 -17.53
C ASP A 173 4.66 29.31 -18.69
N ASP A 174 5.15 29.26 -19.93
CA ASP A 174 4.33 29.31 -21.15
C ASP A 174 3.37 28.12 -21.29
N LYS A 175 3.59 27.01 -20.57
CA LYS A 175 2.72 25.83 -20.64
C LYS A 175 1.82 25.67 -19.43
N ILE A 176 2.13 26.33 -18.30
CA ILE A 176 1.38 26.14 -17.04
C ILE A 176 -0.09 26.53 -17.22
N HIS A 177 -0.39 27.60 -17.96
CA HIS A 177 -1.77 28.08 -18.13
C HIS A 177 -2.70 27.05 -18.83
N LEU A 178 -2.16 26.13 -19.65
CA LEU A 178 -2.90 25.07 -20.33
C LEU A 178 -3.47 24.02 -19.36
N PHE A 179 -2.85 23.87 -18.18
CA PHE A 179 -3.30 22.95 -17.13
C PHE A 179 -4.53 23.47 -16.36
N GLN A 180 -5.16 24.57 -16.80
CA GLN A 180 -6.51 24.91 -16.33
C GLN A 180 -7.57 23.97 -16.92
N ASP A 181 -7.25 23.28 -18.00
CA ASP A 181 -8.06 22.22 -18.61
C ASP A 181 -7.60 20.84 -18.10
N PRO A 182 -8.46 20.07 -17.39
CA PRO A 182 -8.15 18.72 -16.93
C PRO A 182 -7.73 17.73 -18.03
N GLU A 183 -8.21 17.88 -19.27
CA GLU A 183 -7.84 16.97 -20.37
C GLU A 183 -6.37 17.10 -20.75
N TYR A 184 -5.84 18.33 -20.71
CA TYR A 184 -4.43 18.60 -20.99
C TYR A 184 -3.50 17.91 -19.99
N TRP A 185 -3.91 17.76 -18.72
CA TRP A 185 -3.16 16.96 -17.74
C TRP A 185 -3.02 15.52 -18.18
N CYS A 186 -4.14 14.94 -18.63
CA CYS A 186 -4.23 13.55 -19.02
C CYS A 186 -3.29 13.28 -20.18
N TYR A 187 -3.26 14.16 -21.20
CA TYR A 187 -2.35 14.05 -22.34
C TYR A 187 -0.88 14.31 -21.96
N TYR A 188 -0.59 15.39 -21.23
CA TYR A 188 0.78 15.78 -20.88
C TYR A 188 1.48 14.73 -20.01
N PHE A 189 0.85 14.33 -18.90
CA PHE A 189 1.50 13.42 -17.95
C PHE A 189 1.57 11.98 -18.48
N SER A 190 0.60 11.52 -19.27
CA SER A 190 0.69 10.21 -19.93
C SER A 190 1.83 10.18 -20.96
N SER A 191 1.98 11.23 -21.75
CA SER A 191 3.08 11.36 -22.73
C SER A 191 4.45 11.38 -22.03
N GLN A 192 4.61 12.18 -20.97
CA GLN A 192 5.86 12.22 -20.20
C GLN A 192 6.14 10.88 -19.50
N ALA A 193 5.12 10.25 -18.92
CA ALA A 193 5.26 8.94 -18.30
C ALA A 193 5.73 7.89 -19.31
N LYS A 194 5.16 7.87 -20.52
CA LYS A 194 5.62 7.00 -21.62
C LYS A 194 7.09 7.25 -21.94
N THR A 195 7.49 8.49 -22.20
CA THR A 195 8.88 8.85 -22.51
C THR A 195 9.85 8.43 -21.40
N HIS A 196 9.51 8.66 -20.14
CA HIS A 196 10.35 8.28 -19.00
C HIS A 196 10.48 6.76 -18.83
N LEU A 197 9.41 6.01 -19.12
CA LEU A 197 9.42 4.55 -19.07
C LEU A 197 10.15 3.92 -20.27
N GLU A 198 10.08 4.54 -21.45
CA GLU A 198 10.92 4.19 -22.60
C GLU A 198 12.41 4.41 -22.30
N ALA A 199 12.77 5.55 -21.70
CA ALA A 199 14.13 5.84 -21.24
C ALA A 199 14.60 4.90 -20.12
N PHE A 200 13.67 4.40 -19.29
CA PHE A 200 13.94 3.35 -18.31
C PHE A 200 14.14 1.95 -18.95
N GLY A 201 13.85 1.81 -20.25
CA GLY A 201 14.00 0.57 -21.00
C GLY A 201 12.94 -0.48 -20.66
N LEU A 202 11.69 -0.06 -20.41
CA LEU A 202 10.57 -0.97 -20.16
C LEU A 202 10.26 -1.85 -21.38
N TYR A 203 10.12 -3.16 -21.19
CA TYR A 203 9.80 -4.12 -22.26
C TYR A 203 8.31 -4.12 -22.61
N CYS A 204 7.77 -2.97 -23.01
CA CYS A 204 6.33 -2.72 -23.16
C CYS A 204 5.87 -2.65 -24.62
N ASP A 205 4.77 -3.32 -24.97
CA ASP A 205 4.07 -3.13 -26.25
C ASP A 205 3.18 -1.86 -26.18
N TRP A 206 3.76 -0.72 -26.56
CA TRP A 206 3.12 0.59 -26.48
C TRP A 206 1.90 0.78 -27.39
N ARG A 207 1.69 -0.10 -28.40
CA ARG A 207 0.49 -0.05 -29.26
C ARG A 207 -0.78 -0.36 -28.48
N ARG A 208 -0.63 -1.02 -27.32
CA ARG A 208 -1.74 -1.42 -26.45
C ARG A 208 -2.04 -0.38 -25.37
N SER A 209 -1.33 0.76 -25.37
CA SER A 209 -1.49 1.82 -24.38
C SER A 209 -2.70 2.70 -24.64
N PHE A 210 -3.40 3.07 -23.56
CA PHE A 210 -4.55 3.95 -23.57
C PHE A 210 -4.62 4.81 -22.31
N ILE A 211 -5.39 5.89 -22.37
CA ILE A 211 -5.90 6.62 -21.20
C ILE A 211 -7.32 6.16 -20.89
N THR A 212 -7.68 6.20 -19.61
CA THR A 212 -9.06 5.94 -19.17
C THR A 212 -9.94 7.19 -19.36
N THR A 213 -11.20 7.12 -18.91
CA THR A 213 -12.27 8.15 -19.03
C THR A 213 -13.03 8.13 -20.36
N ASN A 214 -14.09 8.94 -20.45
CA ASN A 214 -14.84 9.21 -21.68
C ASN A 214 -14.02 9.90 -22.78
N ILE A 215 -12.83 10.43 -22.48
CA ILE A 215 -11.89 10.96 -23.50
C ILE A 215 -11.52 9.85 -24.50
N ASN A 216 -11.37 8.61 -24.04
CA ASN A 216 -11.18 7.45 -24.90
C ASN A 216 -12.53 6.76 -25.18
N PRO A 217 -13.09 6.90 -26.40
CA PRO A 217 -14.42 6.38 -26.70
C PRO A 217 -14.50 4.85 -26.68
N TYR A 218 -13.42 4.15 -27.06
CA TYR A 218 -13.37 2.68 -27.06
C TYR A 218 -13.35 2.12 -25.64
N TYR A 219 -12.51 2.70 -24.77
CA TYR A 219 -12.44 2.31 -23.36
C TYR A 219 -13.74 2.65 -22.62
N ASN A 220 -14.36 3.79 -22.93
CA ASN A 220 -15.67 4.17 -22.41
C ASN A 220 -16.75 3.13 -22.73
N LYS A 221 -16.80 2.60 -23.97
CA LYS A 221 -17.71 1.51 -24.36
C LYS A 221 -17.43 0.21 -23.60
N PHE A 222 -16.15 -0.13 -23.40
CA PHE A 222 -15.74 -1.30 -22.62
C PHE A 222 -16.21 -1.23 -21.16
N VAL A 223 -16.04 -0.07 -20.50
CA VAL A 223 -16.50 0.12 -19.11
C VAL A 223 -18.03 0.07 -19.01
N ASN A 224 -18.75 0.64 -19.98
CA ASN A 224 -20.22 0.54 -20.02
C ASN A 224 -20.69 -0.92 -20.14
N TRP A 225 -20.08 -1.71 -21.02
CA TRP A 225 -20.36 -3.14 -21.14
C TRP A 225 -20.11 -3.89 -19.82
N GLN A 226 -19.02 -3.59 -19.13
CA GLN A 226 -18.74 -4.18 -17.82
C GLN A 226 -19.88 -3.91 -16.83
N PHE A 227 -20.29 -2.64 -16.71
CA PHE A 227 -21.32 -2.23 -15.76
C PHE A 227 -22.71 -2.78 -16.13
N ASN A 228 -23.04 -2.85 -17.42
CA ASN A 228 -24.25 -3.52 -17.90
C ASN A 228 -24.29 -4.99 -17.46
N ASN A 229 -23.17 -5.71 -17.55
CA ASN A 229 -23.09 -7.11 -17.10
C ASN A 229 -23.23 -7.27 -15.59
N LEU A 230 -22.59 -6.41 -14.80
CA LEU A 230 -22.74 -6.41 -13.34
C LEU A 230 -24.20 -6.13 -12.93
N TYR A 231 -24.88 -5.22 -13.64
CA TYR A 231 -26.30 -4.93 -13.42
C TYR A 231 -27.20 -6.13 -13.76
N LYS A 232 -26.99 -6.79 -14.92
CA LYS A 232 -27.70 -8.02 -15.33
C LYS A 232 -27.60 -9.14 -14.27
N LYS A 233 -26.52 -9.15 -13.47
CA LYS A 233 -26.27 -10.13 -12.39
C LYS A 233 -26.79 -9.70 -11.01
N ASN A 234 -27.56 -8.62 -10.92
CA ASN A 234 -28.04 -8.00 -9.68
C ASN A 234 -26.92 -7.59 -8.71
N LEU A 235 -25.71 -7.34 -9.21
CA LEU A 235 -24.59 -6.88 -8.41
C LEU A 235 -24.53 -5.35 -8.32
N ILE A 236 -25.20 -4.63 -9.22
CA ILE A 236 -25.36 -3.17 -9.13
C ILE A 236 -26.75 -2.84 -8.61
N TYR A 237 -26.82 -1.96 -7.63
CA TYR A 237 -28.08 -1.43 -7.13
C TYR A 237 -27.97 0.06 -6.78
N TYR A 238 -29.10 0.76 -6.87
CA TYR A 238 -29.22 2.16 -6.45
C TYR A 238 -29.81 2.19 -5.04
N GLY A 239 -29.12 2.84 -4.12
CA GLY A 239 -29.51 2.84 -2.71
C GLY A 239 -29.07 4.09 -1.99
N SER A 240 -29.61 4.27 -0.78
CA SER A 240 -29.27 5.38 0.10
C SER A 240 -28.30 4.91 1.18
N ARG A 241 -27.09 5.48 1.26
CA ARG A 241 -26.22 5.33 2.46
C ARG A 241 -25.68 6.67 2.92
N ILE A 242 -25.24 6.67 4.17
CA ILE A 242 -24.56 7.80 4.78
C ILE A 242 -23.13 7.86 4.24
N THR A 243 -22.75 9.02 3.72
CA THR A 243 -21.41 9.28 3.20
C THR A 243 -20.89 10.61 3.70
N ILE A 244 -19.58 10.72 3.86
CA ILE A 244 -18.92 12.02 4.03
C ILE A 244 -19.23 12.85 2.79
N PHE A 245 -19.65 14.10 2.97
CA PHE A 245 -20.24 14.94 1.93
C PHE A 245 -19.68 16.36 2.00
N SER A 246 -19.32 16.89 0.84
CA SER A 246 -18.93 18.29 0.68
C SER A 246 -20.15 19.12 0.29
N ARG A 247 -20.52 20.08 1.14
CA ARG A 247 -21.64 21.00 0.88
C ARG A 247 -21.37 21.97 -0.27
N VAL A 248 -20.11 22.26 -0.57
CA VAL A 248 -19.74 23.15 -1.69
C VAL A 248 -19.90 22.40 -3.01
N ASN A 249 -19.36 21.19 -3.08
CA ASN A 249 -19.41 20.37 -4.30
C ASN A 249 -20.77 19.68 -4.48
N ASN A 250 -21.62 19.69 -3.45
CA ASN A 250 -22.90 19.01 -3.40
C ASN A 250 -22.80 17.51 -3.76
N GLN A 251 -21.73 16.85 -3.29
CA GLN A 251 -21.47 15.43 -3.54
C GLN A 251 -20.80 14.72 -2.36
N ALA A 252 -20.81 13.39 -2.38
CA ALA A 252 -20.00 12.57 -1.50
C ALA A 252 -18.50 12.90 -1.68
N CYS A 253 -17.82 13.22 -0.58
CA CYS A 253 -16.41 13.59 -0.53
C CYS A 253 -15.55 12.35 -0.28
N ALA A 254 -14.97 11.83 -1.38
CA ALA A 254 -14.09 10.67 -1.34
C ALA A 254 -12.77 10.98 -0.60
N ASP A 255 -12.03 9.96 -0.18
CA ASP A 255 -10.77 10.13 0.57
C ASP A 255 -9.77 11.04 -0.14
N HIS A 256 -9.63 10.91 -1.46
CA HIS A 256 -8.69 11.72 -2.24
C HIS A 256 -9.12 13.19 -2.40
N GLU A 257 -10.39 13.52 -2.12
CA GLU A 257 -10.95 14.88 -2.17
C GLU A 257 -10.77 15.63 -0.85
N ARG A 258 -10.29 14.95 0.20
CA ARG A 258 -10.08 15.52 1.53
C ARG A 258 -8.71 16.16 1.62
N SER A 259 -8.66 17.35 2.22
CA SER A 259 -7.41 18.01 2.63
C SER A 259 -6.97 17.55 4.03
N GLU A 260 -7.93 17.27 4.92
CA GLU A 260 -7.74 16.72 6.25
C GLU A 260 -8.77 15.61 6.51
N GLY A 261 -8.38 14.53 7.20
CA GLY A 261 -9.29 13.42 7.50
C GLY A 261 -9.41 12.34 6.41
N GLU A 262 -8.34 12.05 5.68
CA GLU A 262 -8.28 10.90 4.76
C GLU A 262 -8.45 9.57 5.52
N GLY A 263 -9.39 8.72 5.11
CA GLY A 263 -9.71 7.46 5.77
C GLY A 263 -10.66 7.58 6.97
N VAL A 264 -11.07 8.80 7.34
CA VAL A 264 -12.09 9.02 8.38
C VAL A 264 -13.43 8.47 7.90
N LYS A 265 -14.10 7.72 8.77
CA LYS A 265 -15.44 7.17 8.49
C LYS A 265 -16.51 8.01 9.17
N CYS A 266 -17.76 7.78 8.78
CA CYS A 266 -18.90 8.26 9.55
C CYS A 266 -19.04 7.40 10.81
N GLN A 267 -19.02 8.04 11.97
CA GLN A 267 -19.40 7.46 13.24
C GLN A 267 -20.92 7.58 13.38
N GLU A 268 -21.56 6.45 13.63
CA GLU A 268 -22.99 6.36 13.85
C GLU A 268 -23.32 6.53 15.34
N TYR A 269 -24.34 7.32 15.65
CA TYR A 269 -24.91 7.56 16.97
C TYR A 269 -26.43 7.38 16.95
N ILE A 270 -27.01 7.13 18.11
CA ILE A 270 -28.46 7.23 18.32
C ILE A 270 -28.75 8.55 19.03
N LEU A 271 -29.63 9.35 18.45
CA LEU A 271 -30.18 10.53 19.11
C LEU A 271 -31.44 10.14 19.87
N ILE A 272 -31.47 10.39 21.17
CA ILE A 272 -32.61 10.17 22.04
C ILE A 272 -33.38 11.49 22.16
N LYS A 273 -34.69 11.43 21.95
CA LYS A 273 -35.59 12.57 22.19
C LYS A 273 -35.81 12.72 23.69
N ILE A 274 -35.27 13.80 24.26
CA ILE A 274 -35.46 14.18 25.67
C ILE A 274 -36.45 15.34 25.71
N TYR A 275 -37.68 15.08 26.14
CA TYR A 275 -38.79 16.02 26.12
C TYR A 275 -38.74 16.94 27.34
N LEU A 276 -39.03 18.22 27.13
CA LEU A 276 -39.25 19.17 28.22
C LEU A 276 -40.66 18.98 28.80
N GLU A 277 -40.78 18.98 30.13
CA GLU A 277 -42.08 18.83 30.80
C GLU A 277 -42.84 20.16 30.95
N ASN A 278 -42.16 21.22 31.40
CA ASN A 278 -42.76 22.53 31.63
C ASN A 278 -42.37 23.54 30.54
N TYR A 279 -43.32 23.86 29.64
CA TYR A 279 -43.08 24.78 28.52
C TYR A 279 -42.94 26.25 28.97
N ASN A 280 -43.55 26.65 30.09
CA ASN A 280 -43.52 28.05 30.57
C ASN A 280 -42.10 28.50 30.94
N GLU A 281 -41.32 27.60 31.56
CA GLU A 281 -39.94 27.88 31.94
C GLU A 281 -39.07 28.13 30.72
N PHE A 282 -39.22 27.30 29.68
CA PHE A 282 -38.50 27.50 28.42
C PHE A 282 -38.96 28.73 27.66
N PHE A 283 -40.27 29.05 27.65
CA PHE A 283 -40.78 30.26 27.01
C PHE A 283 -40.10 31.52 27.58
N ASN A 284 -40.00 31.61 28.91
CA ASN A 284 -39.33 32.74 29.57
C ASN A 284 -37.85 32.83 29.18
N ILE A 285 -37.13 31.71 29.18
CA ILE A 285 -35.71 31.66 28.76
C ILE A 285 -35.56 32.06 27.29
N PHE A 286 -36.46 31.58 26.43
CA PHE A 286 -36.45 31.87 25.00
C PHE A 286 -36.72 33.35 24.72
N ILE A 287 -37.75 33.93 25.32
CA ILE A 287 -38.08 35.35 25.17
C ILE A 287 -36.99 36.25 25.77
N GLU A 288 -36.45 35.93 26.94
CA GLU A 288 -35.32 36.67 27.54
C GLU A 288 -34.11 36.68 26.58
N SER A 289 -33.78 35.54 25.99
CA SER A 289 -32.70 35.41 25.01
C SER A 289 -32.95 36.23 23.74
N VAL A 290 -34.19 36.21 23.23
CA VAL A 290 -34.59 36.99 22.05
C VAL A 290 -34.58 38.50 22.34
N LEU A 291 -35.05 38.94 23.51
CA LEU A 291 -35.06 40.34 23.91
C LEU A 291 -33.65 40.89 24.15
N ASN A 292 -32.78 40.14 24.84
CA ASN A 292 -31.40 40.54 25.12
C ASN A 292 -30.56 40.67 23.83
N SER A 293 -30.84 39.86 22.81
CA SER A 293 -30.19 39.97 21.49
C SER A 293 -30.49 41.29 20.76
N ASN A 294 -31.54 42.03 21.17
CA ASN A 294 -31.89 43.33 20.61
C ASN A 294 -31.25 44.53 21.37
N THR A 295 -30.70 44.33 22.58
CA THR A 295 -30.26 45.42 23.48
C THR A 295 -28.74 45.61 23.64
N GLU A 296 -27.88 44.72 23.14
CA GLU A 296 -26.43 44.93 23.21
C GLU A 296 -25.94 46.00 22.20
N LYS A 297 -25.84 47.25 22.68
CA LYS A 297 -24.88 48.24 22.16
C LYS A 297 -23.69 48.29 23.13
N SER A 298 -22.48 48.19 22.57
CA SER A 298 -21.15 48.41 23.19
C SER A 298 -20.51 47.26 24.00
N SER A 299 -19.57 46.53 23.41
CA SER A 299 -18.11 46.80 23.46
C SER A 299 -17.31 45.56 23.03
N GLY A 300 -16.50 45.69 21.96
CA GLY A 300 -15.25 44.93 21.80
C GLY A 300 -15.29 43.40 21.63
N SER A 301 -16.19 42.82 20.82
CA SER A 301 -15.93 41.55 20.13
C SER A 301 -16.86 41.41 18.92
N ASN A 302 -16.43 40.77 17.84
CA ASN A 302 -17.22 40.56 16.60
C ASN A 302 -18.40 39.58 16.84
N SER A 303 -19.39 39.96 17.65
CA SER A 303 -20.68 39.29 17.74
C SER A 303 -21.65 39.92 16.73
N VAL A 304 -21.87 39.24 15.61
CA VAL A 304 -22.86 39.61 14.60
C VAL A 304 -24.26 39.51 15.22
N LYS A 305 -25.07 40.57 15.08
CA LYS A 305 -26.49 40.58 15.47
C LYS A 305 -27.25 39.51 14.68
N TYR A 306 -27.75 38.48 15.35
CA TYR A 306 -28.56 37.46 14.71
C TYR A 306 -30.05 37.75 14.96
N THR A 307 -30.74 38.35 13.98
CA THR A 307 -32.20 38.38 13.97
C THR A 307 -32.71 37.40 12.90
N PRO A 308 -33.47 36.35 13.26
CA PRO A 308 -33.89 35.31 12.31
C PRO A 308 -34.99 35.75 11.33
N PHE A 309 -35.46 37.00 11.43
CA PHE A 309 -36.50 37.62 10.62
C PHE A 309 -36.01 38.95 10.05
N ASN A 310 -36.35 39.22 8.79
CA ASN A 310 -36.06 40.50 8.15
C ASN A 310 -37.16 41.53 8.51
N GLU A 311 -36.93 42.82 8.23
CA GLU A 311 -37.90 43.91 8.47
C GLU A 311 -39.30 43.65 7.85
N ASN A 312 -39.37 42.87 6.76
CA ASN A 312 -40.62 42.51 6.07
C ASN A 312 -41.29 41.21 6.60
N GLU A 313 -40.81 40.61 7.69
CA GLU A 313 -41.31 39.35 8.27
C GLU A 313 -41.84 39.53 9.70
N GLU A 314 -42.24 40.76 10.05
CA GLU A 314 -42.68 41.13 11.40
C GLU A 314 -43.95 40.38 11.83
N ASP A 315 -44.85 40.08 10.90
CA ASP A 315 -46.04 39.24 11.15
C ASP A 315 -45.68 37.79 11.53
N LEU A 316 -44.66 37.21 10.88
CA LEU A 316 -44.19 35.85 11.17
C LEU A 316 -43.51 35.78 12.53
N LYS A 317 -42.73 36.82 12.82
CA LYS A 317 -42.04 37.03 14.08
C LYS A 317 -43.04 37.13 15.23
N ASN A 318 -44.07 37.96 15.08
CA ASN A 318 -45.14 38.13 16.07
C ASN A 318 -45.95 36.84 16.26
N LYS A 319 -46.12 36.02 15.21
CA LYS A 319 -46.79 34.71 15.31
C LYS A 319 -45.97 33.69 16.12
N ILE A 320 -44.65 33.59 15.88
CA ILE A 320 -43.78 32.60 16.53
C ILE A 320 -43.46 32.96 17.98
N TRP A 321 -43.32 34.24 18.30
CA TRP A 321 -42.96 34.71 19.65
C TRP A 321 -44.14 34.81 20.61
N THR A 322 -45.22 34.06 20.33
CA THR A 322 -46.37 33.91 21.23
C THR A 322 -46.25 32.66 22.08
N GLU A 323 -46.72 32.74 23.33
CA GLU A 323 -46.77 31.60 24.25
C GLU A 323 -47.65 30.47 23.68
N GLU A 324 -48.75 30.84 23.03
CA GLU A 324 -49.70 29.90 22.42
C GLU A 324 -49.07 29.09 21.27
N PHE A 325 -48.22 29.72 20.45
CA PHE A 325 -47.52 29.01 19.38
C PHE A 325 -46.52 27.99 19.91
N LEU A 326 -45.70 28.37 20.90
CA LEU A 326 -44.70 27.47 21.48
C LEU A 326 -45.34 26.33 22.28
N LYS A 327 -46.49 26.57 22.91
CA LYS A 327 -47.30 25.54 23.59
C LYS A 327 -47.77 24.43 22.65
N ASN A 328 -48.03 24.76 21.38
CA ASN A 328 -48.46 23.80 20.35
C ASN A 328 -47.31 22.98 19.74
N LYS A 329 -46.06 23.21 20.17
CA LYS A 329 -44.87 22.48 19.67
C LYS A 329 -44.23 21.69 20.81
N LYS A 330 -43.63 20.54 20.51
CA LYS A 330 -42.86 19.77 21.50
C LYS A 330 -41.42 20.26 21.54
N ILE A 331 -40.95 20.68 22.71
CA ILE A 331 -39.56 21.11 22.92
C ILE A 331 -38.72 19.90 23.33
N ILE A 332 -37.69 19.60 22.55
CA ILE A 332 -36.91 18.36 22.65
C ILE A 332 -35.42 18.66 22.61
N PHE A 333 -34.69 18.18 23.61
CA PHE A 333 -33.24 18.10 23.58
C PHE A 333 -32.81 16.81 22.87
N LEU A 334 -31.91 16.93 21.88
CA LEU A 334 -31.42 15.77 21.13
C LEU A 334 -30.18 15.19 21.83
N GLY A 335 -30.37 14.22 22.71
CA GLY A 335 -29.26 13.57 23.44
C GLY A 335 -28.56 12.52 22.59
N SER A 336 -27.22 12.55 22.49
CA SER A 336 -26.47 11.61 21.65
C SER A 336 -25.82 10.47 22.44
N THR A 337 -25.92 9.23 21.95
CA THR A 337 -25.29 8.06 22.59
C THR A 337 -24.75 7.04 21.58
N LEU A 338 -23.67 6.34 21.97
CA LEU A 338 -23.13 5.16 21.30
C LEU A 338 -23.60 3.84 21.93
N LYS A 339 -24.28 3.92 23.09
CA LYS A 339 -24.78 2.78 23.86
C LYS A 339 -26.30 2.90 24.00
N PRO A 340 -27.08 2.67 22.94
CA PRO A 340 -28.55 2.78 23.02
C PRO A 340 -29.14 1.82 24.05
N GLU A 341 -28.50 0.67 24.31
CA GLU A 341 -28.94 -0.31 25.30
C GLU A 341 -28.97 0.21 26.74
N THR A 342 -28.19 1.25 27.08
CA THR A 342 -28.13 1.80 28.45
C THR A 342 -29.20 2.86 28.70
N MET A 343 -29.98 3.26 27.69
CA MET A 343 -30.93 4.38 27.80
C MET A 343 -32.13 4.07 28.72
N TYR A 344 -32.43 2.79 28.97
CA TYR A 344 -33.46 2.39 29.94
C TYR A 344 -33.09 2.80 31.39
N GLY A 345 -31.81 3.02 31.66
CA GLY A 345 -31.27 3.43 32.95
C GLY A 345 -30.98 4.92 33.08
N GLN A 346 -31.36 5.74 32.09
CA GLN A 346 -31.07 7.17 32.11
C GLN A 346 -31.73 7.86 33.32
N ASN A 347 -30.98 8.65 34.07
CA ASN A 347 -31.49 9.37 35.25
C ASN A 347 -31.41 10.90 35.15
N TYR A 348 -30.58 11.43 34.25
CA TYR A 348 -30.44 12.88 33.99
C TYR A 348 -30.09 13.15 32.52
N ALA A 349 -29.96 14.42 32.16
CA ALA A 349 -29.29 14.87 30.93
C ALA A 349 -28.21 15.90 31.27
N PHE A 350 -27.07 15.87 30.56
CA PHE A 350 -26.00 16.83 30.74
C PHE A 350 -25.90 17.81 29.58
N VAL A 351 -25.63 19.07 29.93
CA VAL A 351 -25.31 20.16 28.99
C VAL A 351 -24.04 20.88 29.45
N ASN A 352 -23.29 21.47 28.51
CA ASN A 352 -22.19 22.35 28.86
C ASN A 352 -22.73 23.73 29.22
N PRO A 353 -22.57 24.20 30.48
CA PRO A 353 -23.10 25.50 30.88
C PRO A 353 -22.39 26.67 30.19
N ASP A 354 -21.13 26.51 29.78
CA ASP A 354 -20.29 27.60 29.27
C ASP A 354 -20.49 27.88 27.76
N ASP A 355 -21.13 26.94 27.03
CA ASP A 355 -21.30 26.99 25.58
C ASP A 355 -22.75 27.30 25.15
N TYR A 356 -22.93 27.62 23.86
CA TYR A 356 -24.23 27.96 23.26
C TYR A 356 -24.85 26.77 22.50
N TYR A 357 -26.17 26.68 22.60
CA TYR A 357 -27.01 25.74 21.87
C TYR A 357 -27.96 26.48 20.93
N CYS A 358 -28.21 25.89 19.77
CA CYS A 358 -29.15 26.41 18.78
C CYS A 358 -30.54 25.82 19.00
N VAL A 359 -31.55 26.67 18.92
CA VAL A 359 -32.97 26.30 18.90
C VAL A 359 -33.44 26.32 17.45
N THR A 360 -33.97 25.22 16.93
CA THR A 360 -34.40 25.09 15.53
C THR A 360 -35.66 24.23 15.42
N PHE A 361 -36.37 24.33 14.30
CA PHE A 361 -37.51 23.45 14.01
C PHE A 361 -37.02 22.09 13.51
N GLY A 362 -37.78 21.04 13.82
CA GLY A 362 -37.48 19.69 13.39
C GLY A 362 -38.70 18.84 13.08
N PHE A 363 -38.51 17.82 12.24
CA PHE A 363 -39.56 16.87 11.89
C PHE A 363 -39.76 15.85 12.99
N ASP A 364 -40.97 15.33 13.16
CA ASP A 364 -41.21 14.26 14.14
C ASP A 364 -40.58 12.92 13.73
N LYS A 365 -40.60 12.59 12.45
CA LYS A 365 -39.89 11.45 11.86
C LYS A 365 -38.91 11.95 10.81
N GLN A 366 -37.86 11.17 10.54
CA GLN A 366 -36.94 11.47 9.45
C GLN A 366 -37.70 11.58 8.12
N MET A 367 -37.64 12.74 7.49
CA MET A 367 -38.19 12.98 6.16
C MET A 367 -37.06 12.88 5.14
N LEU A 368 -37.16 11.93 4.22
CA LEU A 368 -36.11 11.70 3.23
C LEU A 368 -36.59 12.15 1.85
N ASN A 369 -36.59 13.47 1.60
CA ASN A 369 -36.80 14.01 0.25
C ASN A 369 -35.44 14.30 -0.39
N TYR A 370 -35.23 13.82 -1.62
CA TYR A 370 -33.98 14.00 -2.37
C TYR A 370 -34.14 15.05 -3.50
N GLY A 371 -35.37 15.36 -3.93
CA GLY A 371 -35.63 16.28 -5.05
C GLY A 371 -34.89 15.88 -6.34
N ASP A 372 -34.37 16.86 -7.08
CA ASP A 372 -33.50 16.66 -8.26
C ASP A 372 -32.03 16.36 -7.91
N LYS A 373 -31.73 16.16 -6.63
CA LYS A 373 -30.37 15.93 -6.14
C LYS A 373 -30.25 14.53 -5.57
N ASN A 374 -29.03 14.02 -5.54
CA ASN A 374 -28.75 12.67 -5.05
C ASN A 374 -28.55 12.62 -3.53
N TYR A 375 -29.01 13.62 -2.77
CA TYR A 375 -28.88 13.68 -1.31
C TYR A 375 -30.10 14.31 -0.67
N VAL A 376 -30.36 13.99 0.60
CA VAL A 376 -31.52 14.51 1.32
C VAL A 376 -31.45 16.03 1.45
N ASN A 377 -32.49 16.71 0.95
CA ASN A 377 -32.56 18.15 0.83
C ASN A 377 -34.00 18.64 1.04
N ASN A 378 -34.53 18.49 2.25
CA ASN A 378 -35.86 18.99 2.62
C ASN A 378 -35.90 20.54 2.61
N ILE A 379 -35.92 21.14 1.42
CA ILE A 379 -35.90 22.58 1.20
C ILE A 379 -37.34 23.10 1.30
N MET A 380 -37.57 24.02 2.23
CA MET A 380 -38.89 24.57 2.54
C MET A 380 -38.79 26.07 2.81
N THR A 381 -39.88 26.79 2.58
CA THR A 381 -40.04 28.19 3.01
C THR A 381 -40.25 28.27 4.53
N LYS A 382 -40.03 29.44 5.15
CA LYS A 382 -40.26 29.62 6.60
C LYS A 382 -41.68 29.24 7.02
N ASN A 383 -42.69 29.58 6.22
CA ASN A 383 -44.10 29.24 6.48
C ASN A 383 -44.33 27.72 6.47
N GLU A 384 -43.81 27.03 5.47
CA GLU A 384 -43.93 25.57 5.37
C GLU A 384 -43.21 24.85 6.52
N ILE A 385 -42.06 25.37 6.98
CA ILE A 385 -41.34 24.83 8.15
C ILE A 385 -42.21 24.94 9.40
N ILE A 386 -42.82 26.11 9.63
CA ILE A 386 -43.68 26.37 10.79
C ILE A 386 -44.87 25.41 10.83
N GLU A 387 -45.46 25.10 9.67
CA GLU A 387 -46.61 24.22 9.55
C GLU A 387 -46.22 22.74 9.66
N LYS A 388 -45.16 22.29 8.97
CA LYS A 388 -44.77 20.88 8.88
C LYS A 388 -43.92 20.38 10.05
N CYS A 389 -43.17 21.26 10.73
CA CYS A 389 -42.34 20.84 11.86
C CYS A 389 -43.15 20.88 13.16
N GLU A 390 -43.42 19.72 13.72
CA GLU A 390 -44.14 19.56 14.99
C GLU A 390 -43.27 19.84 16.22
N ASN A 391 -41.94 19.77 16.05
CA ASN A 391 -40.98 19.80 17.13
C ASN A 391 -40.03 20.99 17.07
N ILE A 392 -39.53 21.38 18.23
CA ILE A 392 -38.43 22.33 18.41
C ILE A 392 -37.25 21.57 19.01
N TYR A 393 -36.12 21.57 18.32
CA TYR A 393 -34.90 20.89 18.72
C TYR A 393 -33.86 21.84 19.30
N ILE A 394 -33.21 21.38 20.36
CA ILE A 394 -32.09 22.04 21.03
C ILE A 394 -30.84 21.17 20.87
N CYS A 395 -29.84 21.70 20.17
CA CYS A 395 -28.60 20.99 19.87
C CYS A 395 -27.43 21.95 19.57
N SER A 396 -26.22 21.41 19.47
CA SER A 396 -25.03 22.16 19.08
C SER A 396 -25.14 22.68 17.64
N GLU A 397 -24.55 23.85 17.39
CA GLU A 397 -24.46 24.43 16.04
C GLU A 397 -23.76 23.49 15.04
N ASN A 398 -22.75 22.76 15.52
CA ASN A 398 -21.98 21.81 14.74
C ASN A 398 -22.81 20.64 14.15
N SER A 399 -23.85 20.22 14.87
CA SER A 399 -24.70 19.10 14.46
C SER A 399 -25.73 19.48 13.39
N LEU A 400 -26.09 20.77 13.26
CA LEU A 400 -27.23 21.23 12.45
C LEU A 400 -27.16 20.78 10.98
N TYR A 401 -26.01 20.95 10.32
CA TYR A 401 -25.87 20.52 8.93
C TYR A 401 -25.93 19.00 8.77
N ASN A 402 -25.38 18.23 9.72
CA ASN A 402 -25.51 16.76 9.70
C ASN A 402 -26.98 16.35 9.87
N LEU A 403 -27.72 17.01 10.77
CA LEU A 403 -29.15 16.78 10.99
C LEU A 403 -29.98 17.09 9.73
N ALA A 404 -29.67 18.19 9.04
CA ALA A 404 -30.40 18.64 7.86
C ALA A 404 -30.24 17.67 6.68
N TYR A 405 -29.00 17.28 6.38
CA TYR A 405 -28.66 16.37 5.28
C TYR A 405 -28.96 14.89 5.58
N GLN A 406 -29.51 14.59 6.75
CA GLN A 406 -30.04 13.27 7.14
C GLN A 406 -31.57 13.31 7.37
N GLY A 407 -32.21 14.44 7.07
CA GLY A 407 -33.66 14.56 7.08
C GLY A 407 -34.32 14.75 8.44
N ILE A 408 -33.56 15.17 9.46
CA ILE A 408 -34.07 15.42 10.82
C ILE A 408 -34.58 16.87 10.97
N ILE A 409 -33.92 17.83 10.32
CA ILE A 409 -34.35 19.24 10.27
C ILE A 409 -34.49 19.73 8.82
N PRO A 410 -35.33 20.75 8.54
CA PRO A 410 -35.47 21.33 7.21
C PRO A 410 -34.33 22.28 6.84
N MET A 411 -34.19 22.53 5.53
CA MET A 411 -33.33 23.58 4.97
C MET A 411 -34.19 24.72 4.42
N LEU A 412 -33.68 25.96 4.48
CA LEU A 412 -34.37 27.12 3.95
C LEU A 412 -34.28 27.21 2.42
N LYS A 413 -35.39 27.54 1.77
CA LYS A 413 -35.43 27.86 0.35
C LYS A 413 -34.73 29.20 0.10
N LYS A 414 -33.65 29.20 -0.68
CA LYS A 414 -32.99 30.44 -1.13
C LYS A 414 -33.97 31.25 -1.97
N LYS A 415 -34.12 32.55 -1.68
CA LYS A 415 -34.85 33.47 -2.56
C LYS A 415 -34.07 33.53 -3.87
N GLU A 416 -34.68 33.14 -4.99
CA GLU A 416 -34.14 33.43 -6.32
C GLU A 416 -34.05 34.94 -6.44
N TYR A 417 -32.84 35.48 -6.37
CA TYR A 417 -32.60 36.82 -6.90
C TYR A 417 -32.90 36.74 -8.39
N LYS A 418 -34.05 37.27 -8.82
CA LYS A 418 -34.29 37.54 -10.23
C LYS A 418 -33.17 38.46 -10.69
N GLU A 419 -32.34 37.97 -11.60
CA GLU A 419 -31.47 38.80 -12.44
C GLU A 419 -32.36 39.80 -13.19
N LYS A 420 -32.57 40.98 -12.59
CA LYS A 420 -33.04 42.15 -13.31
C LYS A 420 -32.11 43.31 -12.96
N ASN A 421 -31.33 43.68 -13.95
CA ASN A 421 -30.54 44.90 -14.12
C ASN A 421 -29.31 45.06 -13.23
N ILE A 422 -28.21 44.40 -13.61
CA ILE A 422 -26.87 44.99 -13.48
C ILE A 422 -26.15 44.78 -14.81
N GLU A 423 -26.28 45.77 -15.70
CA GLU A 423 -25.28 46.01 -16.73
C GLU A 423 -24.06 46.66 -16.07
N SER A 424 -22.88 46.24 -16.53
CA SER A 424 -21.57 46.87 -16.34
C SER A 424 -20.85 46.74 -14.98
N ASN A 425 -19.63 46.18 -15.06
CA ASN A 425 -18.46 46.43 -14.22
C ASN A 425 -18.57 46.22 -12.69
N ASN A 426 -18.57 44.96 -12.25
CA ASN A 426 -17.82 44.48 -11.06
C ASN A 426 -18.04 42.97 -10.82
N LYS A 427 -17.38 42.11 -11.60
CA LYS A 427 -17.43 40.64 -11.41
C LYS A 427 -16.57 40.14 -10.22
N GLY A 428 -15.80 41.03 -9.57
CA GLY A 428 -15.02 40.73 -8.37
C GLY A 428 -15.84 40.69 -7.07
N GLU A 429 -16.89 41.50 -6.96
CA GLU A 429 -17.70 41.59 -5.73
C GLU A 429 -18.74 40.47 -5.61
N LEU A 430 -19.25 39.93 -6.74
CA LEU A 430 -20.16 38.78 -6.72
C LEU A 430 -19.52 37.52 -6.12
N LYS A 431 -18.20 37.35 -6.27
CA LYS A 431 -17.49 36.15 -5.79
C LYS A 431 -17.16 36.23 -4.29
N ASN A 432 -16.91 37.44 -3.78
CA ASN A 432 -16.73 37.68 -2.35
C ASN A 432 -18.06 37.56 -1.57
N MET A 433 -19.22 37.75 -2.21
CA MET A 433 -20.52 37.43 -1.61
C MET A 433 -20.73 35.93 -1.34
N TYR A 434 -20.15 35.03 -2.15
CA TYR A 434 -20.31 33.58 -1.95
C TYR A 434 -19.43 33.00 -0.85
N LEU A 435 -18.31 33.65 -0.52
CA LEU A 435 -17.38 33.19 0.52
C LEU A 435 -17.75 33.67 1.94
N ASN A 436 -18.50 34.76 2.07
CA ASN A 436 -18.85 35.35 3.38
C ASN A 436 -20.30 35.11 3.84
N ASN A 437 -21.16 34.46 3.06
CA ASN A 437 -22.50 34.10 3.51
C ASN A 437 -22.50 32.78 4.30
N ILE A 438 -21.99 32.85 5.54
CA ILE A 438 -22.17 31.82 6.57
C ILE A 438 -23.61 31.79 7.11
N GLU A 439 -24.47 32.72 6.67
CA GLU A 439 -25.83 32.91 7.20
C GLU A 439 -26.90 32.64 6.13
N ASN A 440 -27.88 31.77 6.44
CA ASN A 440 -29.22 31.62 5.81
C ASN A 440 -29.60 30.34 5.03
N ASP A 441 -28.91 29.21 5.19
CA ASP A 441 -29.39 27.91 4.65
C ASP A 441 -30.24 27.10 5.65
N LEU A 442 -30.18 27.44 6.95
CA LEU A 442 -30.89 26.76 8.04
C LEU A 442 -31.68 27.77 8.87
N PHE A 443 -32.83 27.35 9.39
CA PHE A 443 -33.69 28.22 10.20
C PHE A 443 -33.38 28.07 11.69
N ILE A 444 -32.57 28.98 12.24
CA ILE A 444 -32.25 29.03 13.68
C ILE A 444 -33.17 30.06 14.33
N LEU A 445 -33.89 29.67 15.37
CA LEU A 445 -34.82 30.54 16.10
C LEU A 445 -34.11 31.42 17.13
N SER A 446 -33.17 30.84 17.88
CA SER A 446 -32.36 31.54 18.87
C SER A 446 -31.10 30.74 19.22
N LYS A 447 -30.09 31.40 19.78
CA LYS A 447 -28.92 30.78 20.42
C LYS A 447 -28.97 31.05 21.92
N ILE A 448 -29.04 29.98 22.72
CA ILE A 448 -29.20 30.06 24.18
C ILE A 448 -27.98 29.42 24.85
N LYS A 449 -27.45 30.08 25.87
CA LYS A 449 -26.32 29.55 26.67
C LYS A 449 -26.78 28.37 27.53
N GLY A 450 -26.02 27.28 27.56
CA GLY A 450 -26.40 26.03 28.23
C GLY A 450 -26.69 26.17 29.71
N GLU A 451 -26.08 27.15 30.38
CA GLU A 451 -26.33 27.53 31.77
C GLU A 451 -27.81 27.77 32.07
N LYS A 452 -28.55 28.37 31.12
CA LYS A 452 -29.99 28.67 31.28
C LYS A 452 -30.87 27.41 31.28
N PHE A 453 -30.37 26.28 30.77
CA PHE A 453 -31.12 25.03 30.76
C PHE A 453 -30.92 24.17 32.01
N VAL A 454 -29.92 24.48 32.83
CA VAL A 454 -29.64 23.73 34.06
C VAL A 454 -30.85 23.83 34.99
N GLY A 455 -31.30 22.70 35.53
CA GLY A 455 -32.45 22.63 36.44
C GLY A 455 -33.81 22.42 35.77
N LEU A 456 -33.90 22.49 34.42
CA LEU A 456 -35.16 22.20 33.73
C LEU A 456 -35.57 20.73 33.89
N LYS A 457 -36.87 20.51 34.10
CA LYS A 457 -37.46 19.18 34.22
C LYS A 457 -37.73 18.56 32.84
N VAL A 458 -37.22 17.36 32.63
CA VAL A 458 -37.24 16.64 31.35
C VAL A 458 -37.58 15.17 31.54
N TYR A 459 -38.05 14.51 30.47
CA TYR A 459 -38.34 13.08 30.48
C TYR A 459 -38.00 12.40 29.15
N THR A 460 -37.89 11.07 29.17
CA THR A 460 -37.84 10.24 27.95
C THR A 460 -38.88 9.13 28.03
N ASN A 461 -39.36 8.67 26.88
CA ASN A 461 -40.27 7.54 26.83
C ASN A 461 -39.56 6.21 27.14
N ILE A 462 -38.24 6.16 26.96
CA ILE A 462 -37.40 4.97 27.09
C ILE A 462 -37.03 4.68 28.55
N SER A 463 -36.64 5.71 29.31
CA SER A 463 -36.17 5.52 30.68
C SER A 463 -37.31 5.08 31.60
N LYS A 464 -36.97 4.23 32.59
CA LYS A 464 -37.85 3.92 33.72
C LYS A 464 -37.98 5.12 34.68
N VAL A 465 -36.99 6.00 34.74
CA VAL A 465 -37.01 7.24 35.52
C VAL A 465 -37.68 8.32 34.67
N LYS A 466 -38.87 8.77 35.07
CA LYS A 466 -39.65 9.76 34.32
C LYS A 466 -39.31 11.20 34.70
N ASP A 467 -39.18 11.49 35.98
CA ASP A 467 -38.87 12.84 36.47
C ASP A 467 -37.36 13.14 36.42
N MET A 468 -36.80 13.49 35.27
CA MET A 468 -35.36 13.78 35.13
C MET A 468 -35.09 15.30 35.08
N TYR A 469 -33.83 15.68 35.30
CA TYR A 469 -33.41 17.09 35.25
C TYR A 469 -32.14 17.27 34.42
N ILE A 470 -31.95 18.50 33.91
CA ILE A 470 -30.73 18.90 33.20
C ILE A 470 -29.66 19.34 34.21
N LEU A 471 -28.48 18.74 34.11
CA LEU A 471 -27.32 19.01 34.98
C LEU A 471 -26.13 19.58 34.18
N PRO A 472 -25.22 20.35 34.81
CA PRO A 472 -24.08 20.95 34.13
C PRO A 472 -22.89 19.98 34.04
N MET A 473 -22.29 19.86 32.86
CA MET A 473 -21.04 19.11 32.63
C MET A 473 -20.09 19.88 31.70
N THR A 474 -19.02 20.44 32.28
CA THR A 474 -18.07 21.33 31.57
C THR A 474 -17.11 20.61 30.61
N THR A 475 -17.03 19.28 30.66
CA THR A 475 -16.11 18.48 29.83
C THR A 475 -16.72 18.01 28.51
N ILE A 476 -17.98 18.37 28.23
CA ILE A 476 -18.66 18.04 26.97
C ILE A 476 -17.98 18.78 25.82
N LYS A 477 -17.65 18.04 24.76
CA LYS A 477 -17.07 18.61 23.54
C LYS A 477 -18.17 19.02 22.56
N MET A 478 -18.35 20.32 22.34
CA MET A 478 -19.41 20.84 21.45
C MET A 478 -19.18 20.57 19.95
N ASN A 479 -17.98 20.15 19.58
CA ASN A 479 -17.63 19.76 18.20
C ASN A 479 -17.91 18.29 17.88
N THR A 480 -18.46 17.53 18.84
CA THR A 480 -18.87 16.13 18.68
C THR A 480 -20.35 15.99 18.97
N ALA A 481 -21.08 15.33 18.07
CA ALA A 481 -22.51 15.10 18.12
C ALA A 481 -23.30 16.38 18.42
N THR A 482 -24.39 16.25 19.18
CA THR A 482 -25.36 17.31 19.46
C THR A 482 -25.01 18.18 20.67
N GLY A 483 -23.92 17.87 21.39
CA GLY A 483 -23.54 18.58 22.63
C GLY A 483 -24.48 18.34 23.82
N VAL A 484 -25.49 17.48 23.70
CA VAL A 484 -26.35 17.02 24.80
C VAL A 484 -26.05 15.55 25.07
N VAL A 485 -25.77 15.21 26.33
CA VAL A 485 -25.34 13.86 26.73
C VAL A 485 -26.38 13.25 27.70
N PRO A 486 -27.04 12.14 27.34
CA PRO A 486 -27.86 11.37 28.28
C PRO A 486 -26.99 10.82 29.41
N CYS A 487 -27.40 11.01 30.67
CA CYS A 487 -26.68 10.52 31.85
C CYS A 487 -27.20 9.13 32.26
N VAL A 488 -26.31 8.14 32.30
CA VAL A 488 -26.57 6.79 32.81
C VAL A 488 -25.50 6.43 33.84
N SER A 489 -25.66 6.93 35.06
CA SER A 489 -24.64 6.80 36.11
C SER A 489 -24.41 5.36 36.59
N SER A 490 -25.30 4.40 36.32
CA SER A 490 -25.08 2.99 36.63
C SER A 490 -23.99 2.35 35.78
N ASP A 491 -23.92 2.71 34.49
CA ASP A 491 -23.17 1.98 33.46
C ASP A 491 -22.10 2.86 32.76
N SER A 492 -21.98 4.12 33.16
CA SER A 492 -20.94 5.07 32.71
C SER A 492 -20.17 5.65 33.89
N THR A 493 -18.86 5.43 33.93
CA THR A 493 -17.99 5.98 34.98
C THR A 493 -17.84 7.50 34.87
N ASP A 494 -17.83 8.07 33.66
CA ASP A 494 -17.79 9.53 33.46
C ASP A 494 -19.02 10.19 34.07
N ASP A 495 -20.20 9.62 33.81
CA ASP A 495 -21.49 10.13 34.26
C ASP A 495 -21.59 10.03 35.79
N TYR A 496 -21.19 8.88 36.35
CA TYR A 496 -21.13 8.66 37.79
C TYR A 496 -20.18 9.66 38.48
N ALA A 497 -18.98 9.84 37.94
CA ALA A 497 -18.00 10.77 38.50
C ALA A 497 -18.50 12.23 38.49
N CYS A 498 -19.21 12.64 37.43
CA CYS A 498 -19.78 13.97 37.33
C CYS A 498 -20.91 14.16 38.34
N LEU A 499 -21.84 13.19 38.41
CA LEU A 499 -22.95 13.21 39.35
C LEU A 499 -22.46 13.24 40.81
N GLU A 500 -21.45 12.44 41.16
CA GLU A 500 -20.86 12.42 42.50
C GLU A 500 -20.15 13.74 42.85
N ASP A 501 -19.45 14.39 41.91
CA ASP A 501 -18.86 15.70 42.17
C ASP A 501 -19.94 16.77 42.42
N ILE A 502 -21.05 16.73 41.66
CA ILE A 502 -22.20 17.62 41.85
C ILE A 502 -22.85 17.36 43.22
N LYS A 503 -23.10 16.09 43.58
CA LYS A 503 -23.67 15.73 44.89
C LYS A 503 -22.77 16.15 46.06
N ARG A 504 -21.46 15.91 45.96
CA ARG A 504 -20.48 16.29 46.99
C ARG A 504 -20.38 17.81 47.17
N LYS A 505 -20.49 18.57 46.08
CA LYS A 505 -20.44 20.03 46.08
C LYS A 505 -21.82 20.67 45.86
N LYS A 506 -22.89 20.03 46.35
CA LYS A 506 -24.27 20.43 46.06
C LYS A 506 -24.54 21.92 46.32
N LYS A 507 -24.10 22.46 47.46
CA LYS A 507 -24.28 23.89 47.80
C LYS A 507 -23.67 24.83 46.76
N TYR A 508 -22.44 24.56 46.32
CA TYR A 508 -21.75 25.35 45.31
C TYR A 508 -22.50 25.34 43.96
N TYR A 509 -22.96 24.16 43.52
CA TYR A 509 -23.67 24.07 42.23
C TYR A 509 -25.07 24.69 42.29
N CYS A 510 -25.79 24.57 43.41
CA CYS A 510 -27.09 25.22 43.60
C CYS A 510 -26.96 26.76 43.69
N GLU A 511 -25.93 27.27 44.37
CA GLU A 511 -25.65 28.72 44.43
C GLU A 511 -25.16 29.28 43.09
N LYS A 512 -24.30 28.53 42.37
CA LYS A 512 -23.77 28.97 41.08
C LYS A 512 -24.86 28.98 40.01
N TYR A 513 -25.66 27.93 39.96
CA TYR A 513 -26.76 27.79 39.02
C TYR A 513 -28.05 27.87 39.83
N ASN A 514 -28.52 29.10 40.10
CA ASN A 514 -29.74 29.42 40.89
C ASN A 514 -31.02 28.65 40.48
N LEU A 515 -30.96 27.90 39.37
CA LEU A 515 -32.02 27.04 38.83
C LEU A 515 -31.97 25.59 39.35
N LEU A 516 -30.85 25.14 39.94
CA LEU A 516 -30.66 23.78 40.46
C LEU A 516 -31.02 23.72 41.95
N LYS A 517 -32.05 22.94 42.30
CA LYS A 517 -32.45 22.69 43.70
C LYS A 517 -31.89 21.37 44.23
N GLU A 518 -31.68 21.30 45.55
CA GLU A 518 -31.12 20.10 46.19
C GLU A 518 -31.99 18.84 45.97
N GLU A 519 -33.31 19.01 45.94
CA GLU A 519 -34.28 17.93 45.73
C GLU A 519 -34.17 17.25 44.36
N TYR A 520 -33.57 17.92 43.37
CA TYR A 520 -33.43 17.41 42.00
C TYR A 520 -32.34 16.35 41.85
N LEU A 521 -31.43 16.20 42.83
CA LEU A 521 -30.27 15.30 42.73
C LEU A 521 -30.52 13.87 43.26
N ASN A 522 -31.77 13.53 43.56
CA ASN A 522 -32.14 12.28 44.23
C ASN A 522 -32.42 11.11 43.28
N ASN A 523 -32.45 11.32 41.96
CA ASN A 523 -32.71 10.24 41.02
C ASN A 523 -31.53 9.26 40.94
N GLU A 524 -31.84 7.98 41.12
CA GLU A 524 -30.91 6.88 40.93
C GLU A 524 -31.07 6.25 39.54
N SER A 525 -29.94 5.80 38.97
CA SER A 525 -29.89 5.15 37.67
C SER A 525 -30.14 3.66 37.82
N VAL A 526 -30.99 3.09 36.96
CA VAL A 526 -31.22 1.64 36.92
C VAL A 526 -30.13 0.96 36.09
N SER A 527 -29.38 0.04 36.69
CA SER A 527 -28.36 -0.74 35.98
C SER A 527 -28.97 -1.55 34.84
N CYS A 528 -28.51 -1.32 33.61
CA CYS A 528 -29.00 -2.02 32.43
C CYS A 528 -28.20 -3.29 32.13
N ILE A 529 -26.91 -3.28 32.49
CA ILE A 529 -25.94 -4.31 32.14
C ILE A 529 -25.33 -4.88 33.42
N GLU A 530 -25.17 -6.20 33.45
CA GLU A 530 -24.35 -6.91 34.42
C GLU A 530 -23.09 -7.43 33.74
N ILE A 531 -21.92 -7.23 34.36
CA ILE A 531 -20.67 -7.84 33.88
C ILE A 531 -20.32 -9.01 34.81
N PRO A 532 -20.13 -10.23 34.28
CA PRO A 532 -19.70 -11.38 35.06
C PRO A 532 -18.42 -11.09 35.86
N GLY A 533 -18.45 -11.36 37.17
CA GLY A 533 -17.33 -11.13 38.09
C GLY A 533 -17.20 -9.70 38.65
N ILE A 534 -17.94 -8.73 38.12
CA ILE A 534 -18.03 -7.36 38.66
C ILE A 534 -19.40 -7.11 39.30
N GLY A 535 -20.49 -7.57 38.66
CA GLY A 535 -21.87 -7.35 39.09
C GLY A 535 -22.56 -6.19 38.36
N THR A 536 -23.64 -5.69 38.95
CA THR A 536 -24.42 -4.53 38.46
C THR A 536 -23.78 -3.22 38.94
N HIS A 537 -24.11 -2.08 38.32
CA HIS A 537 -23.55 -0.74 38.65
C HIS A 537 -22.05 -0.59 38.38
N THR A 538 -21.64 -1.01 37.18
CA THR A 538 -20.26 -0.99 36.72
C THR A 538 -19.60 0.39 36.75
N GLY A 539 -20.37 1.48 36.54
CA GLY A 539 -19.89 2.85 36.62
C GLY A 539 -19.29 3.20 37.99
N LYS A 540 -20.00 2.84 39.07
CA LYS A 540 -19.56 3.02 40.46
C LYS A 540 -18.35 2.15 40.81
N HIS A 541 -18.38 0.87 40.43
CA HIS A 541 -17.28 -0.06 40.73
C HIS A 541 -15.93 0.46 40.20
N PHE A 542 -15.87 0.88 38.94
CA PHE A 542 -14.63 1.39 38.34
C PHE A 542 -14.21 2.77 38.90
N TYR A 543 -15.17 3.59 39.32
CA TYR A 543 -14.88 4.85 40.00
C TYR A 543 -14.14 4.60 41.32
N GLU A 544 -14.63 3.65 42.13
CA GLU A 544 -14.06 3.29 43.43
C GLU A 544 -12.74 2.52 43.29
N SER A 545 -12.67 1.55 42.38
CA SER A 545 -11.47 0.70 42.20
C SER A 545 -10.25 1.50 41.74
N GLU A 546 -10.45 2.48 40.86
CA GLU A 546 -9.39 3.32 40.30
C GLU A 546 -9.15 4.61 41.10
N LYS A 547 -9.89 4.78 42.22
CA LYS A 547 -9.82 5.92 43.15
C LYS A 547 -9.93 7.28 42.43
N ILE A 548 -10.95 7.41 41.59
CA ILE A 548 -11.20 8.65 40.84
C ILE A 548 -11.71 9.71 41.81
N THR A 549 -11.14 10.92 41.74
CA THR A 549 -11.49 12.03 42.65
C THR A 549 -12.30 13.13 41.96
N SER A 550 -12.21 13.25 40.63
CA SER A 550 -12.87 14.27 39.82
C SER A 550 -13.27 13.72 38.45
N TYR A 551 -14.38 14.20 37.91
CA TYR A 551 -14.82 13.91 36.54
C TYR A 551 -13.93 14.54 35.45
N LYS A 552 -12.93 15.37 35.83
CA LYS A 552 -11.91 15.93 34.93
C LYS A 552 -10.62 15.10 34.88
N ASP A 553 -10.56 13.96 35.57
CA ASP A 553 -9.37 13.10 35.60
C ASP A 553 -9.11 12.48 34.21
N ALA A 554 -7.88 12.58 33.72
CA ALA A 554 -7.45 11.99 32.44
C ALA A 554 -7.59 10.45 32.42
N LYS A 555 -7.59 9.79 33.59
CA LYS A 555 -7.80 8.33 33.69
C LYS A 555 -9.15 7.88 33.14
N LEU A 556 -10.19 8.72 33.24
CA LEU A 556 -11.55 8.40 32.79
C LEU A 556 -11.60 8.07 31.30
N HIS A 557 -10.80 8.73 30.46
CA HIS A 557 -10.76 8.45 29.02
C HIS A 557 -10.30 6.99 28.73
N LYS A 558 -9.31 6.49 29.47
CA LYS A 558 -8.82 5.11 29.34
C LYS A 558 -9.87 4.11 29.86
N LEU A 559 -10.50 4.42 30.99
CA LEU A 559 -11.53 3.58 31.60
C LEU A 559 -12.79 3.49 30.74
N LYS A 560 -13.24 4.60 30.16
CA LYS A 560 -14.39 4.66 29.23
C LYS A 560 -14.24 3.66 28.09
N GLY A 561 -13.06 3.63 27.45
CA GLY A 561 -12.79 2.69 26.36
C GLY A 561 -12.71 1.23 26.81
N MET A 562 -12.13 0.98 27.99
CA MET A 562 -12.05 -0.37 28.57
C MET A 562 -13.42 -0.91 28.99
N LEU A 563 -14.18 -0.12 29.75
CA LEU A 563 -15.52 -0.47 30.21
C LEU A 563 -16.47 -0.67 29.02
N TYR A 564 -16.41 0.20 28.00
CA TYR A 564 -17.18 0.04 26.77
C TYR A 564 -16.95 -1.33 26.11
N LYS A 565 -15.68 -1.77 25.99
CA LYS A 565 -15.35 -3.07 25.40
C LYS A 565 -15.84 -4.23 26.26
N LYS A 566 -15.62 -4.17 27.57
CA LYS A 566 -16.10 -5.20 28.51
C LYS A 566 -17.62 -5.34 28.47
N GLN A 567 -18.36 -4.24 28.60
CA GLN A 567 -19.83 -4.23 28.52
C GLN A 567 -20.33 -4.77 27.18
N TYR A 568 -19.63 -4.49 26.08
CA TYR A 568 -20.05 -4.95 24.75
C TYR A 568 -19.89 -6.46 24.55
N PHE A 569 -18.76 -7.05 24.94
CA PHE A 569 -18.46 -8.47 24.71
C PHE A 569 -18.90 -9.41 25.84
N GLU A 570 -18.78 -8.97 27.09
CA GLU A 570 -19.03 -9.78 28.28
C GLU A 570 -20.36 -9.43 28.97
N GLY A 571 -20.93 -8.26 28.68
CA GLY A 571 -22.13 -7.76 29.36
C GLY A 571 -23.40 -8.56 29.04
N ILE A 572 -24.22 -8.72 30.08
CA ILE A 572 -25.53 -9.39 30.04
C ILE A 572 -26.59 -8.37 30.42
N MET A 573 -27.65 -8.27 29.62
CA MET A 573 -28.75 -7.33 29.84
C MET A 573 -29.66 -7.80 31.00
N LYS A 574 -30.11 -6.86 31.84
CA LYS A 574 -31.03 -7.14 32.98
C LYS A 574 -32.40 -6.47 32.88
N ILE A 575 -32.69 -5.88 31.73
CA ILE A 575 -33.93 -5.13 31.51
C ILE A 575 -34.77 -5.82 30.45
N GLU A 576 -36.06 -6.03 30.77
CA GLU A 576 -37.08 -6.49 29.82
C GLU A 576 -37.28 -5.51 28.66
N PRO A 577 -37.48 -5.97 27.41
CA PRO A 577 -37.66 -7.38 26.98
C PRO A 577 -36.36 -8.12 26.64
N TYR A 578 -35.18 -7.58 26.98
CA TYR A 578 -33.88 -8.11 26.54
C TYR A 578 -33.14 -8.88 27.65
N CYS A 579 -33.86 -9.31 28.69
CA CYS A 579 -33.25 -9.94 29.85
C CYS A 579 -32.41 -11.16 29.44
N ASP A 580 -31.25 -11.31 30.07
CA ASP A 580 -30.27 -12.39 29.87
C ASP A 580 -29.65 -12.51 28.45
N MET A 581 -29.93 -11.56 27.56
CA MET A 581 -29.24 -11.46 26.28
C MET A 581 -27.86 -10.80 26.45
N LYS A 582 -26.86 -11.25 25.66
CA LYS A 582 -25.58 -10.54 25.55
C LYS A 582 -25.76 -9.16 24.91
N THR A 583 -25.07 -8.15 25.44
CA THR A 583 -25.11 -6.76 24.95
C THR A 583 -24.86 -6.65 23.44
N PHE A 584 -23.87 -7.40 22.93
CA PHE A 584 -23.53 -7.46 21.51
C PHE A 584 -24.74 -7.79 20.61
N ASN A 585 -25.54 -8.79 20.98
CA ASN A 585 -26.72 -9.22 20.22
C ASN A 585 -27.88 -8.23 20.39
N CYS A 586 -28.09 -7.75 21.63
CA CYS A 586 -29.20 -6.88 21.99
C CYS A 586 -29.12 -5.49 21.37
N ARG A 587 -27.91 -4.91 21.24
CA ARG A 587 -27.73 -3.51 20.77
C ARG A 587 -28.44 -3.21 19.45
N LYS A 588 -28.39 -4.13 18.48
CA LYS A 588 -29.06 -3.97 17.18
C LYS A 588 -30.59 -3.93 17.33
N LEU A 589 -31.15 -4.78 18.18
CA LEU A 589 -32.60 -4.84 18.46
C LEU A 589 -33.07 -3.58 19.20
N VAL A 590 -32.33 -3.13 20.22
CA VAL A 590 -32.66 -1.90 20.96
C VAL A 590 -32.65 -0.69 20.03
N LYS A 591 -31.61 -0.56 19.20
CA LYS A 591 -31.53 0.50 18.18
C LYS A 591 -32.77 0.50 17.27
N GLN A 592 -33.15 -0.66 16.75
CA GLN A 592 -34.34 -0.78 15.90
C GLN A 592 -35.64 -0.42 16.64
N ASN A 593 -35.75 -0.81 17.91
CA ASN A 593 -36.92 -0.49 18.73
C ASN A 593 -37.07 1.02 18.94
N ILE A 594 -35.99 1.70 19.35
CA ILE A 594 -35.98 3.17 19.56
C ILE A 594 -36.39 3.93 18.29
N ILE A 595 -35.93 3.48 17.13
CA ILE A 595 -36.28 4.10 15.84
C ILE A 595 -37.75 3.80 15.49
N LYS A 596 -38.21 2.55 15.68
CA LYS A 596 -39.60 2.14 15.39
C LYS A 596 -40.62 2.82 16.31
N SER A 597 -40.30 2.99 17.58
CA SER A 597 -41.13 3.70 18.57
C SER A 597 -41.10 5.21 18.44
N ASN A 598 -40.25 5.74 17.54
CA ASN A 598 -40.07 7.17 17.31
C ASN A 598 -39.53 7.95 18.52
N ASP A 599 -38.82 7.26 19.41
CA ASP A 599 -38.17 7.84 20.59
C ASP A 599 -36.75 8.35 20.31
N GLY A 600 -36.25 8.12 19.10
CA GLY A 600 -34.95 8.58 18.66
C GLY A 600 -34.71 8.50 17.17
N PHE A 601 -33.58 9.07 16.73
CA PHE A 601 -33.15 9.08 15.34
C PHE A 601 -31.81 8.38 15.16
N LEU A 602 -31.62 7.85 13.95
CA LEU A 602 -30.30 7.47 13.48
C LEU A 602 -29.54 8.72 13.04
N TYR A 603 -28.40 9.00 13.66
CA TYR A 603 -27.55 10.13 13.32
C TYR A 603 -26.15 9.65 13.02
N SER A 604 -25.48 10.30 12.09
CA SER A 604 -24.06 10.06 11.84
C SER A 604 -23.32 11.37 11.69
N GLU A 605 -22.04 11.33 11.98
CA GLU A 605 -21.13 12.43 11.72
C GLU A 605 -19.73 11.89 11.39
N PRO A 606 -18.85 12.69 10.77
CA PRO A 606 -17.45 12.31 10.63
C PRO A 606 -16.82 12.03 12.01
N GLU A 607 -16.17 10.87 12.19
CA GLU A 607 -15.53 10.46 13.47
C GLU A 607 -14.48 11.50 13.93
N MET A 608 -13.82 12.12 12.96
CA MET A 608 -12.89 13.22 13.14
C MET A 608 -13.22 14.35 12.18
N LEU A 609 -12.65 15.54 12.42
CA LEU A 609 -12.77 16.66 11.50
C LEU A 609 -12.29 16.26 10.09
N VAL A 610 -13.18 16.37 9.12
CA VAL A 610 -12.88 16.21 7.71
C VAL A 610 -13.05 17.55 7.02
N ILE A 611 -12.02 17.96 6.30
CA ILE A 611 -12.03 19.18 5.51
C ILE A 611 -11.83 18.76 4.06
N ASP A 612 -12.67 19.27 3.15
CA ASP A 612 -12.44 19.07 1.72
C ASP A 612 -11.28 19.94 1.21
N ARG A 613 -10.89 19.77 -0.05
CA ARG A 613 -9.84 20.59 -0.66
C ARG A 613 -10.23 22.05 -0.90
N ASN A 614 -11.52 22.40 -0.80
CA ASN A 614 -12.02 23.76 -0.83
C ASN A 614 -11.98 24.43 0.57
N ASN A 615 -11.34 23.78 1.54
CA ASN A 615 -11.23 24.23 2.92
C ASN A 615 -12.58 24.32 3.65
N VAL A 616 -13.57 23.52 3.24
CA VAL A 616 -14.89 23.44 3.88
C VAL A 616 -15.02 22.18 4.70
N LYS A 617 -15.57 22.34 5.91
CA LYS A 617 -15.90 21.22 6.80
C LYS A 617 -16.94 20.32 6.15
N CYS A 618 -16.55 19.07 5.93
CA CYS A 618 -17.44 18.02 5.43
C CYS A 618 -18.41 17.57 6.53
N ILE A 619 -19.54 17.04 6.10
CA ILE A 619 -20.60 16.50 6.95
C ILE A 619 -20.90 15.05 6.58
N ALA A 620 -21.70 14.35 7.35
CA ALA A 620 -22.31 13.10 6.95
C ALA A 620 -23.70 13.39 6.35
N ALA A 621 -23.88 13.05 5.08
CA ALA A 621 -25.14 13.23 4.36
C ALA A 621 -25.68 11.88 3.90
N LEU A 622 -27.00 11.73 3.91
CA LEU A 622 -27.67 10.58 3.35
C LEU A 622 -27.83 10.77 1.84
N CYS A 623 -27.06 10.00 1.06
CA CYS A 623 -26.97 10.15 -0.38
C CYS A 623 -27.46 8.89 -1.11
N ASN A 624 -28.24 9.09 -2.17
CA ASN A 624 -28.54 8.07 -3.15
C ASN A 624 -27.39 7.95 -4.13
N GLN A 625 -26.85 6.75 -4.31
CA GLN A 625 -25.77 6.51 -5.26
C GLN A 625 -25.81 5.05 -5.72
N TRP A 626 -25.08 4.75 -6.79
CA TRP A 626 -24.90 3.38 -7.25
C TRP A 626 -23.85 2.66 -6.42
N TYR A 627 -24.14 1.39 -6.12
CA TYR A 627 -23.24 0.51 -5.40
C TYR A 627 -23.00 -0.78 -6.16
N ILE A 628 -21.81 -1.34 -5.98
CA ILE A 628 -21.50 -2.73 -6.29
C ILE A 628 -21.63 -3.55 -5.01
N ASN A 629 -22.45 -4.60 -5.07
CA ASN A 629 -22.78 -5.49 -3.96
C ASN A 629 -21.67 -6.54 -3.72
N TYR A 630 -20.50 -6.09 -3.27
CA TYR A 630 -19.46 -7.01 -2.78
C TYR A 630 -19.83 -7.63 -1.43
N GLY A 631 -20.81 -7.09 -0.71
CA GLY A 631 -21.29 -7.60 0.58
C GLY A 631 -21.99 -8.95 0.49
N ASN A 632 -22.47 -9.36 -0.69
CA ASN A 632 -23.17 -10.62 -0.91
C ASN A 632 -22.31 -11.84 -0.51
N LEU A 633 -22.82 -12.64 0.44
CA LEU A 633 -22.09 -13.78 1.01
C LEU A 633 -21.86 -14.91 -0.01
N ASP A 634 -22.81 -15.17 -0.91
CA ASP A 634 -22.63 -16.16 -1.98
C ASP A 634 -21.53 -15.73 -2.94
N PHE A 635 -21.47 -14.44 -3.25
CA PHE A 635 -20.43 -13.88 -4.12
C PHE A 635 -19.04 -13.99 -3.48
N LYS A 636 -18.93 -13.67 -2.18
CA LYS A 636 -17.70 -13.86 -1.40
C LYS A 636 -17.24 -15.32 -1.39
N LYS A 637 -18.18 -16.24 -1.18
CA LYS A 637 -17.92 -17.69 -1.19
C LYS A 637 -17.39 -18.16 -2.55
N ASP A 638 -18.00 -17.70 -3.65
CA ASP A 638 -17.56 -18.07 -4.99
C ASP A 638 -16.13 -17.59 -5.29
N VAL A 639 -15.76 -16.38 -4.87
CA VAL A 639 -14.38 -15.86 -5.02
C VAL A 639 -13.38 -16.74 -4.26
N LEU A 640 -13.69 -17.16 -3.03
CA LEU A 640 -12.82 -18.04 -2.25
C LEU A 640 -12.67 -19.43 -2.89
N ILE A 641 -13.74 -19.97 -3.46
CA ILE A 641 -13.71 -21.23 -4.21
C ILE A 641 -12.76 -21.08 -5.42
N GLN A 642 -12.85 -19.99 -6.18
CA GLN A 642 -11.98 -19.77 -7.34
C GLN A 642 -10.50 -19.58 -6.96
N LEU A 643 -10.20 -18.95 -5.81
CA LEU A 643 -8.82 -18.85 -5.32
C LEU A 643 -8.19 -20.23 -5.10
N LYS A 644 -8.94 -21.16 -4.49
CA LYS A 644 -8.46 -22.53 -4.28
C LYS A 644 -8.44 -23.35 -5.56
N LYS A 645 -9.55 -23.34 -6.30
CA LYS A 645 -9.74 -24.22 -7.47
C LYS A 645 -8.74 -23.93 -8.60
N ASN A 646 -8.39 -22.66 -8.81
CA ASN A 646 -7.48 -22.27 -9.89
C ASN A 646 -6.00 -22.27 -9.46
N ASN A 647 -5.66 -22.84 -8.28
CA ASN A 647 -4.31 -22.83 -7.72
C ASN A 647 -3.69 -21.42 -7.71
N PHE A 648 -4.45 -20.44 -7.22
CA PHE A 648 -4.05 -19.03 -7.25
C PHE A 648 -2.77 -18.80 -6.44
N GLN A 649 -1.73 -18.26 -7.08
CA GLN A 649 -0.42 -18.09 -6.47
C GLN A 649 -0.24 -16.67 -5.91
N THR A 650 0.15 -16.56 -4.62
CA THR A 650 0.44 -15.26 -3.97
C THR A 650 1.91 -15.02 -3.68
N TYR A 651 2.78 -16.00 -3.95
CA TYR A 651 4.23 -16.02 -3.64
C TYR A 651 4.60 -15.81 -2.16
N ASN A 652 3.63 -15.45 -1.31
CA ASN A 652 3.75 -15.18 0.11
C ASN A 652 2.43 -15.59 0.80
N ASP A 653 2.52 -16.39 1.86
CA ASP A 653 1.36 -16.86 2.64
C ASP A 653 0.63 -15.71 3.35
N VAL A 654 1.34 -14.65 3.72
CA VAL A 654 0.77 -13.46 4.35
C VAL A 654 -0.23 -12.79 3.41
N LEU A 655 0.09 -12.70 2.12
CA LEU A 655 -0.78 -12.08 1.12
C LEU A 655 -2.08 -12.88 0.93
N TYR A 656 -2.01 -14.21 0.91
CA TYR A 656 -3.19 -15.07 0.78
C TYR A 656 -4.17 -14.86 1.95
N LYS A 657 -3.66 -14.87 3.19
CA LYS A 657 -4.46 -14.61 4.40
C LYS A 657 -5.06 -13.20 4.40
N GLN A 658 -4.30 -12.20 3.95
CA GLN A 658 -4.80 -10.83 3.82
C GLN A 658 -5.94 -10.73 2.80
N LEU A 659 -5.81 -11.37 1.63
CA LEU A 659 -6.89 -11.41 0.64
C LEU A 659 -8.17 -12.05 1.21
N GLN A 660 -8.05 -13.18 1.91
CA GLN A 660 -9.18 -13.83 2.57
C GLN A 660 -9.87 -12.89 3.59
N HIS A 661 -9.09 -12.21 4.42
CA HIS A 661 -9.63 -11.24 5.37
C HIS A 661 -10.34 -10.07 4.66
N VAL A 662 -9.74 -9.51 3.61
CA VAL A 662 -10.32 -8.39 2.86
C VAL A 662 -11.60 -8.78 2.14
N ILE A 663 -11.69 -9.99 1.58
CA ILE A 663 -12.91 -10.50 0.93
C ILE A 663 -14.11 -10.44 1.89
N PHE A 664 -13.92 -10.83 3.16
CA PHE A 664 -15.00 -10.74 4.15
C PHE A 664 -15.24 -9.33 4.66
N TRP A 665 -14.18 -8.52 4.80
CA TRP A 665 -14.26 -7.12 5.22
C TRP A 665 -14.96 -6.22 4.20
N LEU A 666 -14.81 -6.51 2.90
CA LEU A 666 -15.37 -5.70 1.83
C LEU A 666 -16.90 -5.78 1.86
N ASP A 667 -17.55 -4.64 2.00
CA ASP A 667 -19.01 -4.47 1.93
C ASP A 667 -19.37 -3.74 0.63
N ASP A 668 -20.64 -3.39 0.46
CA ASP A 668 -21.11 -2.67 -0.72
C ASP A 668 -20.29 -1.40 -0.98
N TRP A 669 -19.80 -1.27 -2.21
CA TRP A 669 -18.88 -0.22 -2.60
C TRP A 669 -19.58 0.82 -3.46
N SER A 670 -19.46 2.10 -3.10
CA SER A 670 -20.01 3.20 -3.91
C SER A 670 -19.26 3.33 -5.23
N CYS A 671 -19.93 3.10 -6.35
CA CYS A 671 -19.29 3.13 -7.67
C CYS A 671 -19.61 4.38 -8.50
N SER A 672 -20.52 5.27 -8.06
CA SER A 672 -20.85 6.51 -8.77
C SER A 672 -20.34 7.80 -8.08
N ARG A 673 -20.09 8.84 -8.87
CA ARG A 673 -19.66 10.21 -8.48
C ARG A 673 -20.38 11.25 -9.33
N ALA A 674 -20.60 12.45 -8.79
CA ALA A 674 -21.23 13.54 -9.52
C ALA A 674 -20.22 14.47 -10.23
N TYR A 675 -18.95 14.46 -9.77
CA TYR A 675 -17.88 15.32 -10.23
C TYR A 675 -16.60 14.52 -10.49
N GLY A 676 -15.81 14.92 -11.49
CA GLY A 676 -14.54 14.30 -11.83
C GLY A 676 -14.40 14.00 -13.32
N LEU A 677 -13.33 13.29 -13.68
CA LEU A 677 -13.19 12.65 -14.98
C LEU A 677 -13.57 11.17 -14.87
N GLY A 678 -14.14 10.58 -15.92
CA GLY A 678 -14.48 9.16 -15.91
C GLY A 678 -15.43 8.78 -17.03
N THR A 679 -15.87 7.52 -17.00
CA THR A 679 -16.96 7.02 -17.85
C THR A 679 -18.29 7.37 -17.20
N HIS A 680 -19.27 7.81 -17.98
CA HIS A 680 -20.64 8.02 -17.48
C HIS A 680 -21.30 6.69 -17.11
N MET A 681 -22.07 6.70 -16.02
CA MET A 681 -22.87 5.54 -15.61
C MET A 681 -23.91 5.21 -16.71
N PRO A 682 -24.06 3.95 -17.12
CA PRO A 682 -25.07 3.56 -18.12
C PRO A 682 -26.50 3.90 -17.68
N ASP A 683 -27.37 4.31 -18.61
CA ASP A 683 -28.80 4.42 -18.33
C ASP A 683 -29.43 3.01 -18.32
N PHE A 684 -29.46 2.40 -17.14
CA PHE A 684 -30.05 1.07 -16.96
C PHE A 684 -31.55 1.03 -17.31
N LYS A 685 -32.25 2.18 -17.40
CA LYS A 685 -33.69 2.23 -17.71
C LYS A 685 -34.00 2.11 -19.21
N GLU A 686 -33.08 2.51 -20.08
CA GLU A 686 -33.27 2.37 -21.55
C GLU A 686 -33.15 0.91 -22.03
N SER A 687 -32.49 0.05 -21.26
CA SER A 687 -32.32 -1.37 -21.59
C SER A 687 -33.62 -2.21 -21.59
N ASN A 688 -34.74 -1.62 -21.14
CA ASN A 688 -36.06 -2.24 -21.13
C ASN A 688 -37.03 -1.71 -22.20
N LYS A 689 -36.62 -0.78 -23.07
CA LYS A 689 -37.48 -0.28 -24.16
C LYS A 689 -37.21 -1.03 -25.47
N SER A 690 -38.26 -1.63 -26.04
CA SER A 690 -38.23 -2.24 -27.37
C SER A 690 -37.90 -1.22 -28.46
N GLU A 691 -37.21 -1.65 -29.52
CA GLU A 691 -36.66 -0.82 -30.62
C GLU A 691 -37.67 0.10 -31.35
N ASN A 692 -38.98 -0.05 -31.12
CA ASN A 692 -40.04 0.72 -31.79
C ASN A 692 -40.44 2.05 -31.10
N GLU A 693 -39.87 2.40 -29.93
CA GLU A 693 -40.16 3.67 -29.22
C GLU A 693 -38.94 4.61 -29.16
N LYS A 694 -38.17 4.69 -30.26
CA LYS A 694 -37.03 5.60 -30.41
C LYS A 694 -37.36 6.77 -31.35
N VAL A 695 -38.37 7.57 -31.05
CA VAL A 695 -38.55 8.88 -31.66
C VAL A 695 -39.16 9.83 -30.62
N GLU A 696 -38.70 11.08 -30.64
CA GLU A 696 -39.00 12.21 -29.73
C GLU A 696 -38.07 12.37 -28.52
N GLU A 697 -36.85 12.86 -28.79
CA GLU A 697 -36.05 13.58 -27.81
C GLU A 697 -36.44 15.07 -27.85
N ASP A 698 -37.03 15.57 -26.76
CA ASP A 698 -37.08 17.00 -26.46
C ASP A 698 -35.66 17.49 -26.12
N GLU A 699 -35.11 18.30 -27.02
CA GLU A 699 -33.87 19.07 -26.83
C GLU A 699 -34.07 20.13 -25.74
N GLY A 700 -33.89 19.80 -24.46
CA GLY A 700 -34.02 20.81 -23.41
C GLY A 700 -33.63 20.46 -21.97
N ALA A 701 -33.43 19.19 -21.62
CA ALA A 701 -33.09 18.79 -20.25
C ALA A 701 -31.77 18.01 -20.22
N VAL A 702 -30.67 18.69 -19.88
CA VAL A 702 -29.38 18.04 -19.59
C VAL A 702 -29.54 17.17 -18.32
N LYS A 703 -29.90 15.90 -18.51
CA LYS A 703 -29.86 14.86 -17.46
C LYS A 703 -28.42 14.80 -16.94
N LYS A 704 -28.17 15.23 -15.71
CA LYS A 704 -26.84 15.08 -15.07
C LYS A 704 -26.54 13.58 -14.89
N THR A 705 -25.75 13.02 -15.79
CA THR A 705 -25.28 11.63 -15.74
C THR A 705 -24.14 11.49 -14.73
N GLU A 706 -24.34 10.67 -13.71
CA GLU A 706 -23.28 10.31 -12.75
C GLU A 706 -22.10 9.63 -13.47
N LEU A 707 -20.90 9.69 -12.89
CA LEU A 707 -19.65 9.13 -13.39
C LEU A 707 -19.25 7.91 -12.57
N ILE A 708 -18.63 6.93 -13.22
CA ILE A 708 -18.04 5.76 -12.57
C ILE A 708 -16.73 6.17 -11.90
N GLU A 709 -16.53 5.72 -10.66
CA GLU A 709 -15.33 6.01 -9.89
C GLU A 709 -14.14 5.09 -10.27
N SER A 710 -12.94 5.58 -9.98
CA SER A 710 -11.68 5.06 -10.47
C SER A 710 -11.26 3.68 -9.93
N LEU A 711 -11.74 3.25 -8.75
CA LEU A 711 -11.52 1.89 -8.26
C LEU A 711 -12.49 0.87 -8.87
N SER A 712 -13.55 1.31 -9.54
CA SER A 712 -14.60 0.45 -10.09
C SER A 712 -14.43 0.19 -11.59
N ASP A 713 -14.03 1.19 -12.39
CA ASP A 713 -13.70 1.01 -13.82
C ASP A 713 -12.36 0.26 -14.05
N SER A 714 -11.53 0.18 -13.01
CA SER A 714 -10.17 -0.36 -13.08
C SER A 714 -10.02 -1.86 -12.77
N THR A 715 -11.10 -2.63 -12.80
CA THR A 715 -11.10 -3.99 -12.25
C THR A 715 -10.81 -5.11 -13.26
N ILE A 716 -11.17 -4.92 -14.54
CA ILE A 716 -10.99 -5.96 -15.60
C ILE A 716 -10.30 -5.44 -16.87
N TYR A 717 -9.73 -4.23 -16.85
CA TYR A 717 -9.11 -3.62 -18.04
C TYR A 717 -7.96 -4.44 -18.65
N MET A 718 -7.43 -5.44 -17.94
CA MET A 718 -6.42 -6.34 -18.51
C MET A 718 -6.96 -7.14 -19.70
N ALA A 719 -8.26 -7.41 -19.75
CA ALA A 719 -8.90 -8.01 -20.93
C ALA A 719 -8.84 -7.04 -22.12
N TYR A 720 -9.04 -5.75 -21.88
CA TYR A 720 -8.97 -4.71 -22.92
C TYR A 720 -7.57 -4.57 -23.54
N TYR A 721 -6.48 -4.77 -22.77
CA TYR A 721 -5.11 -4.81 -23.31
C TYR A 721 -4.92 -5.81 -24.46
N THR A 722 -5.68 -6.91 -24.44
CA THR A 722 -5.54 -7.97 -25.47
C THR A 722 -6.05 -7.51 -26.83
N ILE A 723 -6.94 -6.51 -26.88
CA ILE A 723 -7.61 -6.03 -28.10
C ILE A 723 -7.39 -4.55 -28.40
N SER A 724 -6.82 -3.76 -27.48
CA SER A 724 -6.71 -2.30 -27.60
C SER A 724 -6.01 -1.83 -28.89
N HIS A 725 -4.85 -2.39 -29.24
CA HIS A 725 -4.14 -2.08 -30.50
C HIS A 725 -4.93 -2.34 -31.80
N TYR A 726 -5.94 -3.21 -31.77
CA TYR A 726 -6.83 -3.43 -32.92
C TYR A 726 -7.89 -2.33 -33.05
N LEU A 727 -8.30 -1.76 -31.91
CA LEU A 727 -9.37 -0.77 -31.81
C LEU A 727 -8.85 0.67 -31.92
N GLN A 728 -7.73 0.99 -31.27
CA GLN A 728 -7.16 2.34 -31.20
C GLN A 728 -5.70 2.41 -31.64
N GLY A 729 -5.34 3.48 -32.35
CA GLY A 729 -3.98 3.75 -32.85
C GLY A 729 -3.15 4.63 -31.92
N ASN A 730 -3.80 5.44 -31.09
CA ASN A 730 -3.16 6.36 -30.14
C ASN A 730 -3.77 6.21 -28.72
N ILE A 731 -3.15 6.85 -27.73
CA ILE A 731 -3.52 6.65 -26.31
C ILE A 731 -4.92 7.17 -25.97
N ASP A 732 -5.38 8.23 -26.63
CA ASP A 732 -6.70 8.83 -26.39
C ASP A 732 -7.81 8.21 -27.25
N GLY A 733 -7.50 7.26 -28.12
CA GLY A 733 -8.50 6.56 -28.95
C GLY A 733 -9.14 7.43 -30.01
N LYS A 734 -8.54 8.58 -30.39
CA LYS A 734 -9.01 9.40 -31.51
C LYS A 734 -8.63 8.80 -32.86
N GLU A 735 -7.51 8.09 -32.92
CA GLU A 735 -7.07 7.36 -34.11
C GLU A 735 -7.55 5.91 -34.03
N LYS A 736 -8.00 5.39 -35.18
CA LYS A 736 -8.41 3.99 -35.29
C LYS A 736 -7.21 3.06 -35.24
N GLY A 737 -7.41 1.89 -34.66
CA GLY A 737 -6.39 0.85 -34.57
C GLY A 737 -6.19 0.07 -35.87
N THR A 738 -5.42 -1.01 -35.79
CA THR A 738 -4.97 -1.78 -36.96
C THR A 738 -6.09 -2.49 -37.73
N LEU A 739 -7.28 -2.68 -37.14
CA LEU A 739 -8.43 -3.29 -37.81
C LEU A 739 -9.44 -2.27 -38.36
N ASP A 740 -9.19 -0.96 -38.24
CA ASP A 740 -10.08 0.11 -38.75
C ASP A 740 -11.55 -0.09 -38.35
N ILE A 741 -11.81 -0.22 -37.05
CA ILE A 741 -13.15 -0.37 -36.46
C ILE A 741 -13.52 0.96 -35.79
N ASP A 742 -14.73 1.48 -36.05
CA ASP A 742 -15.21 2.68 -35.39
C ASP A 742 -15.81 2.35 -34.00
N HIS A 743 -15.52 3.18 -33.00
CA HIS A 743 -16.09 3.05 -31.65
C HIS A 743 -17.63 3.05 -31.62
N LYS A 744 -18.29 3.65 -32.62
CA LYS A 744 -19.75 3.65 -32.75
C LYS A 744 -20.34 2.28 -33.03
N ASP A 745 -19.56 1.38 -33.63
CA ASP A 745 -19.96 0.01 -33.97
C ASP A 745 -19.87 -0.96 -32.77
N LEU A 746 -19.32 -0.52 -31.64
CA LEU A 746 -19.13 -1.35 -30.45
C LEU A 746 -20.36 -1.34 -29.53
N ASN A 747 -20.86 -2.53 -29.23
CA ASN A 747 -22.01 -2.76 -28.33
C ASN A 747 -21.75 -3.93 -27.37
N ASP A 748 -22.70 -4.22 -26.48
CA ASP A 748 -22.54 -5.30 -25.49
C ASP A 748 -22.27 -6.67 -26.17
N ALA A 749 -22.99 -6.99 -27.25
CA ALA A 749 -22.86 -8.26 -27.96
C ALA A 749 -21.47 -8.44 -28.60
N PHE A 750 -20.85 -7.35 -29.06
CA PHE A 750 -19.48 -7.35 -29.55
C PHE A 750 -18.51 -7.83 -28.47
N PHE A 751 -18.57 -7.25 -27.27
CA PHE A 751 -17.67 -7.60 -26.17
C PHE A 751 -17.96 -9.01 -25.63
N ASP A 752 -19.23 -9.41 -25.55
CA ASP A 752 -19.61 -10.78 -25.15
C ASP A 752 -19.00 -11.83 -26.11
N TYR A 753 -18.95 -11.55 -27.42
CA TYR A 753 -18.30 -12.41 -28.39
C TYR A 753 -16.78 -12.42 -28.24
N VAL A 754 -16.16 -11.24 -28.24
CA VAL A 754 -14.70 -11.08 -28.21
C VAL A 754 -14.09 -11.65 -26.92
N PHE A 755 -14.76 -11.50 -25.78
CA PHE A 755 -14.30 -12.00 -24.48
C PHE A 755 -14.78 -13.41 -24.13
N ASP A 756 -15.19 -14.20 -25.14
CA ASP A 756 -15.55 -15.62 -25.01
C ASP A 756 -16.69 -15.89 -24.03
N ILE A 757 -17.65 -14.98 -23.90
CA ILE A 757 -18.86 -15.13 -23.07
C ILE A 757 -20.00 -15.73 -23.90
N SER A 758 -20.15 -15.29 -25.15
CA SER A 758 -21.21 -15.73 -26.06
C SER A 758 -20.66 -16.10 -27.44
N ASN A 759 -21.34 -17.02 -28.13
CA ASN A 759 -21.10 -17.33 -29.54
C ASN A 759 -22.06 -16.59 -30.48
N ASN A 760 -23.02 -15.83 -29.94
CA ASN A 760 -24.03 -15.15 -30.74
C ASN A 760 -23.46 -13.88 -31.41
N THR A 761 -23.58 -13.81 -32.73
CA THR A 761 -23.15 -12.65 -33.54
C THR A 761 -24.32 -11.83 -34.10
N THR A 762 -25.58 -12.22 -33.87
CA THR A 762 -26.76 -11.59 -34.51
C THR A 762 -26.90 -10.10 -34.20
N ASN A 763 -26.53 -9.70 -32.98
CA ASN A 763 -26.73 -8.34 -32.47
C ASN A 763 -25.45 -7.50 -32.57
N ILE A 764 -24.41 -7.96 -33.26
CA ILE A 764 -23.17 -7.21 -33.50
C ILE A 764 -23.35 -6.32 -34.73
N SER A 765 -22.74 -5.13 -34.74
CA SER A 765 -22.77 -4.24 -35.92
C SER A 765 -22.30 -4.96 -37.18
N LYS A 766 -23.07 -4.82 -38.27
CA LYS A 766 -22.75 -5.42 -39.58
C LYS A 766 -21.49 -4.84 -40.22
N ASN A 767 -21.01 -3.70 -39.72
CA ASN A 767 -19.78 -3.06 -40.21
C ASN A 767 -18.51 -3.81 -39.77
N ILE A 768 -18.62 -4.73 -38.80
CA ILE A 768 -17.49 -5.52 -38.31
C ILE A 768 -17.57 -6.92 -38.92
N SER A 769 -16.59 -7.26 -39.75
CA SER A 769 -16.50 -8.60 -40.35
C SER A 769 -16.24 -9.68 -39.30
N ILE A 770 -16.71 -10.90 -39.58
CA ILE A 770 -16.50 -12.08 -38.72
C ILE A 770 -15.00 -12.39 -38.57
N GLU A 771 -14.21 -12.14 -39.60
CA GLU A 771 -12.75 -12.30 -39.56
C GLU A 771 -12.11 -11.37 -38.52
N LYS A 772 -12.50 -10.09 -38.50
CA LYS A 772 -12.01 -9.11 -37.50
C LYS A 772 -12.39 -9.54 -36.07
N LEU A 773 -13.63 -10.00 -35.87
CA LEU A 773 -14.11 -10.52 -34.57
C LEU A 773 -13.31 -11.74 -34.11
N ASN A 774 -13.06 -12.69 -35.03
CA ASN A 774 -12.31 -13.90 -34.75
C ASN A 774 -10.85 -13.60 -34.37
N THR A 775 -10.21 -12.65 -35.05
CA THR A 775 -8.85 -12.20 -34.72
C THR A 775 -8.78 -11.65 -33.30
N MET A 776 -9.70 -10.75 -32.92
CA MET A 776 -9.75 -10.20 -31.56
C MET A 776 -10.04 -11.26 -30.51
N ARG A 777 -11.00 -12.15 -30.77
CA ARG A 777 -11.33 -13.26 -29.86
C ARG A 777 -10.15 -14.23 -29.70
N LYS A 778 -9.42 -14.52 -30.77
CA LYS A 778 -8.20 -15.34 -30.73
C LYS A 778 -7.12 -14.66 -29.89
N SER A 779 -6.93 -13.34 -30.04
CA SER A 779 -5.99 -12.57 -29.22
C SER A 779 -6.33 -12.62 -27.73
N PHE A 780 -7.60 -12.40 -27.37
CA PHE A 780 -8.05 -12.52 -25.99
C PHE A 780 -7.83 -13.94 -25.44
N LYS A 781 -8.24 -14.97 -26.17
CA LYS A 781 -8.05 -16.38 -25.76
C LYS A 781 -6.58 -16.75 -25.57
N TYR A 782 -5.70 -16.19 -26.38
CA TYR A 782 -4.26 -16.47 -26.31
C TYR A 782 -3.62 -15.83 -25.08
N TRP A 783 -3.86 -14.53 -24.87
CA TRP A 783 -3.21 -13.75 -23.81
C TRP A 783 -3.91 -13.83 -22.44
N TYR A 784 -5.18 -14.23 -22.38
CA TYR A 784 -5.98 -14.26 -21.15
C TYR A 784 -6.32 -15.70 -20.70
N PRO A 785 -6.34 -16.02 -19.39
CA PRO A 785 -6.11 -15.14 -18.22
C PRO A 785 -4.65 -14.72 -18.09
N PHE A 786 -4.38 -13.54 -17.52
CA PHE A 786 -3.00 -13.12 -17.27
C PHE A 786 -2.31 -14.00 -16.23
N ASP A 787 -0.99 -14.15 -16.35
CA ASP A 787 -0.20 -15.04 -15.49
C ASP A 787 0.18 -14.37 -14.18
N ILE A 788 0.56 -13.08 -14.21
CA ILE A 788 0.96 -12.36 -13.01
C ILE A 788 0.48 -10.91 -13.00
N ARG A 789 0.12 -10.42 -11.82
CA ARG A 789 -0.08 -8.99 -11.56
C ARG A 789 0.73 -8.55 -10.37
N ILE A 790 1.51 -7.49 -10.54
CA ILE A 790 2.42 -6.97 -9.53
C ILE A 790 1.97 -5.59 -9.05
N SER A 791 1.91 -5.39 -7.73
CA SER A 791 1.34 -4.19 -7.11
C SER A 791 2.00 -3.83 -5.78
N GLY A 792 1.82 -2.58 -5.32
CA GLY A 792 2.02 -2.23 -3.93
C GLY A 792 0.96 -2.86 -3.01
N LYS A 793 1.32 -3.10 -1.75
CA LYS A 793 0.45 -3.69 -0.72
C LYS A 793 -0.79 -2.86 -0.37
N ASP A 794 -0.79 -1.57 -0.69
CA ASP A 794 -1.92 -0.66 -0.46
C ASP A 794 -3.16 -1.02 -1.27
N LEU A 795 -2.98 -1.66 -2.43
CA LEU A 795 -4.07 -2.05 -3.32
C LEU A 795 -4.75 -3.38 -2.94
N ILE A 796 -4.24 -4.10 -1.93
CA ILE A 796 -4.83 -5.36 -1.45
C ILE A 796 -6.25 -5.12 -0.91
N PHE A 797 -6.44 -4.05 -0.15
CA PHE A 797 -7.70 -3.72 0.53
C PHE A 797 -8.82 -3.23 -0.40
N ASN A 798 -8.51 -2.99 -1.68
CA ASN A 798 -9.44 -2.44 -2.66
C ASN A 798 -9.26 -3.10 -4.03
N HIS A 799 -8.52 -2.47 -4.94
CA HIS A 799 -8.39 -2.75 -6.35
C HIS A 799 -8.02 -4.22 -6.68
N LEU A 800 -7.06 -4.82 -5.99
CA LEU A 800 -6.69 -6.23 -6.24
C LEU A 800 -7.82 -7.18 -5.87
N THR A 801 -8.46 -6.97 -4.71
CA THR A 801 -9.58 -7.78 -4.28
C THR A 801 -10.80 -7.56 -5.18
N MET A 802 -11.14 -6.31 -5.50
CA MET A 802 -12.23 -5.95 -6.42
C MET A 802 -12.01 -6.54 -7.82
N SER A 803 -10.76 -6.61 -8.30
CA SER A 803 -10.42 -7.32 -9.54
C SER A 803 -10.89 -8.77 -9.47
N LEU A 804 -10.61 -9.51 -8.40
CA LEU A 804 -11.04 -10.91 -8.25
C LEU A 804 -12.57 -11.05 -8.32
N PHE A 805 -13.30 -10.21 -7.59
CA PHE A 805 -14.77 -10.19 -7.63
C PHE A 805 -15.29 -9.95 -9.05
N ASN A 806 -14.79 -8.94 -9.75
CA ASN A 806 -15.27 -8.63 -11.09
C ASN A 806 -14.94 -9.73 -12.12
N HIS A 807 -13.81 -10.43 -11.97
CA HIS A 807 -13.51 -11.59 -12.82
C HIS A 807 -14.51 -12.73 -12.60
N VAL A 808 -14.89 -12.99 -11.34
CA VAL A 808 -15.95 -13.96 -11.02
C VAL A 808 -17.29 -13.51 -11.57
N ALA A 809 -17.61 -12.22 -11.47
CA ALA A 809 -18.87 -11.69 -11.97
C ALA A 809 -18.98 -11.80 -13.49
N ILE A 810 -17.96 -11.41 -14.25
CA ILE A 810 -18.03 -11.34 -15.71
C ILE A 810 -17.98 -12.72 -16.36
N TRP A 811 -17.05 -13.58 -15.95
CA TRP A 811 -16.84 -14.90 -16.58
C TRP A 811 -17.47 -16.07 -15.81
N GLY A 812 -18.12 -15.83 -14.67
CA GLY A 812 -18.98 -16.82 -14.01
C GLY A 812 -20.40 -16.79 -14.57
N GLN A 813 -21.16 -17.88 -14.45
CA GLN A 813 -22.55 -17.93 -14.96
C GLN A 813 -23.60 -17.53 -13.92
N LYS A 814 -23.25 -17.58 -12.63
CA LYS A 814 -24.19 -17.35 -11.52
C LYS A 814 -24.75 -15.92 -11.52
N VAL A 815 -26.03 -15.83 -11.18
CA VAL A 815 -26.76 -14.58 -10.91
C VAL A 815 -27.05 -14.53 -9.42
N TYR A 816 -26.76 -13.41 -8.78
CA TYR A 816 -26.86 -13.27 -7.33
C TYR A 816 -28.23 -12.73 -6.93
N LYS A 817 -28.68 -13.07 -5.72
CA LYS A 817 -29.89 -12.49 -5.12
C LYS A 817 -29.62 -11.07 -4.62
N LYS A 818 -30.61 -10.19 -4.73
CA LYS A 818 -30.54 -8.83 -4.16
C LYS A 818 -30.56 -8.94 -2.63
N ASN A 819 -29.72 -8.16 -1.92
CA ASN A 819 -29.52 -8.24 -0.46
C ASN A 819 -30.76 -7.99 0.42
N LYS A 820 -31.97 -7.76 -0.13
CA LYS A 820 -33.17 -7.44 0.66
C LYS A 820 -33.73 -8.63 1.47
N ASP A 821 -33.23 -9.85 1.30
CA ASP A 821 -33.80 -11.05 1.93
C ASP A 821 -32.99 -11.65 3.09
N CYS A 822 -31.84 -11.09 3.49
CA CYS A 822 -31.01 -11.67 4.56
C CYS A 822 -31.16 -10.92 5.90
N LEU A 823 -32.32 -11.09 6.54
CA LEU A 823 -32.47 -10.92 7.99
C LEU A 823 -31.95 -12.19 8.68
N GLU A 824 -30.64 -12.43 8.67
CA GLU A 824 -30.07 -13.55 9.43
C GLU A 824 -29.69 -13.12 10.86
N GLU A 825 -30.08 -13.95 11.83
CA GLU A 825 -29.92 -13.76 13.28
C GLU A 825 -28.51 -14.05 13.81
N LYS A 826 -27.59 -14.55 12.96
CA LYS A 826 -26.22 -14.93 13.34
C LYS A 826 -25.20 -13.79 13.17
N SER A 827 -24.12 -13.80 13.96
CA SER A 827 -23.06 -12.81 13.86
C SER A 827 -22.25 -12.96 12.57
N ALA A 828 -21.77 -11.85 12.01
CA ALA A 828 -20.97 -11.85 10.77
C ALA A 828 -19.67 -12.68 10.91
N LEU A 829 -19.10 -12.77 12.11
CA LEU A 829 -17.87 -13.52 12.39
C LEU A 829 -18.12 -15.04 12.43
N ASP A 830 -19.26 -15.46 12.99
CA ASP A 830 -19.66 -16.86 13.01
C ASP A 830 -19.90 -17.36 11.58
N ARG A 831 -20.59 -16.55 10.76
CA ARG A 831 -20.85 -16.89 9.35
C ARG A 831 -19.57 -16.93 8.50
N GLN A 832 -18.61 -16.04 8.78
CA GLN A 832 -17.29 -16.08 8.13
C GLN A 832 -16.56 -17.39 8.42
N THR A 833 -16.53 -17.81 9.68
CA THR A 833 -15.87 -19.05 10.11
C THR A 833 -16.55 -20.27 9.51
N GLU A 834 -17.88 -20.26 9.44
CA GLU A 834 -18.68 -21.30 8.79
C GLU A 834 -18.38 -21.40 7.28
N ILE A 835 -18.37 -20.28 6.55
CA ILE A 835 -18.05 -20.27 5.10
C ILE A 835 -16.62 -20.76 4.85
N LEU A 836 -15.64 -20.33 5.64
CA LEU A 836 -14.27 -20.83 5.51
C LEU A 836 -14.20 -22.35 5.73
N ASN A 837 -14.85 -22.85 6.77
CA ASN A 837 -14.94 -24.28 7.05
C ASN A 837 -15.68 -25.05 5.94
N GLU A 838 -16.75 -24.48 5.37
CA GLU A 838 -17.46 -25.06 4.21
C GLU A 838 -16.52 -25.13 3.00
N VAL A 839 -15.80 -24.06 2.69
CA VAL A 839 -14.85 -24.01 1.56
C VAL A 839 -13.62 -24.88 1.79
N ASP A 840 -13.23 -25.16 3.04
CA ASP A 840 -12.19 -26.13 3.38
C ASP A 840 -12.65 -27.59 3.21
N LYS A 841 -13.94 -27.88 3.42
CA LYS A 841 -14.52 -29.24 3.32
C LYS A 841 -15.13 -29.55 1.95
N LEU A 842 -15.25 -28.56 1.08
CA LEU A 842 -15.84 -28.70 -0.25
C LEU A 842 -14.95 -29.54 -1.17
N ASP A 843 -15.56 -30.47 -1.91
CA ASP A 843 -14.91 -31.18 -3.01
C ASP A 843 -14.74 -30.22 -4.20
N LEU A 844 -13.50 -29.75 -4.40
CA LEU A 844 -13.15 -28.78 -5.43
C LEU A 844 -13.43 -29.29 -6.86
N ASN A 845 -13.56 -30.60 -7.05
CA ASN A 845 -13.87 -31.21 -8.35
C ASN A 845 -15.32 -30.93 -8.78
N GLN A 846 -16.24 -30.73 -7.83
CA GLN A 846 -17.67 -30.51 -8.11
C GLN A 846 -18.03 -29.05 -8.37
N CYS A 847 -17.21 -28.09 -7.94
CA CYS A 847 -17.42 -26.67 -8.20
C CYS A 847 -17.16 -26.34 -9.69
N GLU A 848 -17.75 -25.30 -10.26
CA GLU A 848 -17.38 -24.81 -11.60
C GLU A 848 -16.05 -24.02 -11.53
N SER A 849 -15.14 -24.16 -12.50
CA SER A 849 -13.93 -23.32 -12.59
C SER A 849 -14.16 -22.19 -13.60
N ILE A 850 -13.78 -20.97 -13.22
CA ILE A 850 -13.85 -19.81 -14.10
C ILE A 850 -12.59 -19.75 -14.94
N LYS A 851 -12.74 -20.04 -16.23
CA LYS A 851 -11.66 -20.16 -17.24
C LYS A 851 -10.70 -18.97 -17.25
N TYR A 852 -11.21 -17.75 -17.06
CA TYR A 852 -10.47 -16.50 -17.18
C TYR A 852 -10.14 -15.86 -15.83
N PHE A 853 -10.12 -16.64 -14.74
CA PHE A 853 -9.72 -16.16 -13.43
C PHE A 853 -8.22 -15.83 -13.40
N PRO A 854 -7.79 -14.74 -12.70
CA PRO A 854 -6.37 -14.41 -12.54
C PRO A 854 -5.55 -15.58 -11.99
N LYS A 855 -4.32 -15.79 -12.48
CA LYS A 855 -3.48 -16.90 -12.00
C LYS A 855 -2.65 -16.55 -10.76
N SER A 856 -2.08 -15.35 -10.68
CA SER A 856 -1.24 -14.97 -9.54
C SER A 856 -1.17 -13.47 -9.29
N PHE A 857 -0.98 -13.10 -8.01
CA PHE A 857 -0.63 -11.76 -7.56
C PHE A 857 0.68 -11.76 -6.80
N PHE A 858 1.46 -10.70 -6.97
CA PHE A 858 2.64 -10.40 -6.15
C PHE A 858 2.54 -8.98 -5.60
N CYS A 859 2.78 -8.82 -4.30
CA CYS A 859 2.70 -7.53 -3.63
C CYS A 859 4.01 -7.18 -2.92
N ASN A 860 4.50 -5.95 -3.14
CA ASN A 860 5.65 -5.39 -2.42
C ASN A 860 5.27 -4.26 -1.46
N GLY A 861 6.15 -3.96 -0.51
CA GLY A 861 6.01 -2.80 0.36
C GLY A 861 6.26 -1.47 -0.35
N HIS A 862 6.13 -0.36 0.40
CA HIS A 862 6.44 0.97 -0.10
C HIS A 862 7.96 1.19 -0.17
N VAL A 863 8.40 2.16 -0.97
CA VAL A 863 9.82 2.48 -1.10
C VAL A 863 10.21 3.63 -0.19
N LEU A 864 11.23 3.38 0.62
CA LEU A 864 12.02 4.37 1.34
C LEU A 864 13.22 4.78 0.46
N VAL A 865 13.67 6.02 0.59
CA VAL A 865 14.91 6.51 -0.02
C VAL A 865 15.89 6.77 1.11
N ASN A 866 17.02 6.06 1.12
CA ASN A 866 18.03 6.15 2.19
C ASN A 866 17.43 5.98 3.60
N LYS A 867 16.54 5.00 3.75
CA LYS A 867 15.78 4.64 4.96
C LYS A 867 14.76 5.69 5.44
N GLU A 868 14.49 6.70 4.63
CA GLU A 868 13.49 7.71 4.93
C GLU A 868 12.26 7.60 4.02
N LYS A 869 11.09 7.93 4.57
CA LYS A 869 9.85 8.05 3.78
C LYS A 869 10.00 9.17 2.76
N MET A 870 9.74 8.86 1.50
CA MET A 870 9.81 9.82 0.40
C MET A 870 8.75 10.91 0.58
N SER A 871 9.19 12.17 0.56
CA SER A 871 8.31 13.33 0.64
C SER A 871 8.88 14.49 -0.17
N LYS A 872 8.03 15.15 -0.95
CA LYS A 872 8.39 16.39 -1.66
C LYS A 872 8.88 17.47 -0.68
N SER A 873 8.28 17.56 0.51
CA SER A 873 8.66 18.55 1.53
C SER A 873 10.03 18.31 2.16
N LYS A 874 10.52 17.07 2.16
CA LYS A 874 11.84 16.70 2.69
C LYS A 874 12.95 16.82 1.64
N GLY A 875 12.61 17.10 0.38
CA GLY A 875 13.56 17.15 -0.73
C GLY A 875 14.11 15.79 -1.18
N ASN A 876 13.70 14.68 -0.56
CA ASN A 876 14.15 13.31 -0.89
C ASN A 876 13.26 12.62 -1.95
N PHE A 877 12.54 13.39 -2.77
CA PHE A 877 11.63 12.87 -3.80
C PHE A 877 12.36 12.73 -5.14
N ILE A 878 12.46 11.50 -5.65
CA ILE A 878 13.19 11.19 -6.88
C ILE A 878 12.20 10.69 -7.95
N THR A 879 12.10 11.44 -9.06
CA THR A 879 11.37 11.02 -10.27
C THR A 879 12.14 9.95 -11.04
N ILE A 880 11.48 9.22 -11.94
CA ILE A 880 12.15 8.23 -12.80
C ILE A 880 13.23 8.89 -13.66
N GLU A 881 12.90 10.03 -14.29
CA GLU A 881 13.82 10.83 -15.09
C GLU A 881 15.04 11.30 -14.28
N ASN A 882 14.83 11.86 -13.08
CA ASN A 882 15.91 12.28 -12.19
C ASN A 882 16.80 11.09 -11.81
N SER A 883 16.21 9.92 -11.57
CA SER A 883 16.98 8.72 -11.26
C SER A 883 17.87 8.27 -12.43
N ILE A 884 17.33 8.23 -13.66
CA ILE A 884 18.09 7.84 -14.86
C ILE A 884 19.22 8.83 -15.13
N SER A 885 18.95 10.14 -15.07
CA SER A 885 19.97 11.16 -15.29
C SER A 885 21.12 11.12 -14.26
N GLN A 886 20.80 10.77 -13.01
CA GLN A 886 21.77 10.70 -11.92
C GLN A 886 22.56 9.37 -11.92
N TYR A 887 21.87 8.24 -12.15
CA TYR A 887 22.39 6.90 -11.90
C TYR A 887 22.40 5.97 -13.11
N THR A 888 21.97 6.42 -14.29
CA THR A 888 21.71 5.59 -15.50
C THR A 888 20.51 4.65 -15.33
N SER A 889 19.92 4.21 -16.43
CA SER A 889 18.80 3.26 -16.38
C SER A 889 19.21 1.95 -15.72
N ASP A 890 20.33 1.36 -16.15
CA ASP A 890 20.84 0.09 -15.61
C ASP A 890 21.30 0.23 -14.15
N GLY A 891 21.93 1.35 -13.78
CA GLY A 891 22.31 1.63 -12.40
C GLY A 891 21.11 1.77 -11.46
N THR A 892 20.04 2.45 -11.91
CA THR A 892 18.78 2.52 -11.17
C THR A 892 18.12 1.14 -11.04
N ARG A 893 18.09 0.34 -12.10
CA ARG A 893 17.50 -1.01 -12.08
C ARG A 893 18.22 -1.94 -11.10
N ILE A 894 19.56 -1.87 -11.00
CA ILE A 894 20.33 -2.61 -9.99
C ILE A 894 19.91 -2.19 -8.57
N ALA A 895 19.82 -0.89 -8.29
CA ALA A 895 19.40 -0.42 -6.98
C ALA A 895 17.95 -0.83 -6.63
N LEU A 896 17.05 -0.90 -7.60
CA LEU A 896 15.67 -1.37 -7.41
C LEU A 896 15.58 -2.88 -7.17
N ALA A 897 16.41 -3.67 -7.83
CA ALA A 897 16.49 -5.11 -7.57
C ALA A 897 17.07 -5.40 -6.17
N ASP A 898 18.06 -4.64 -5.69
CA ASP A 898 18.64 -4.80 -4.34
C ASP A 898 17.74 -4.25 -3.21
N ALA A 899 16.81 -3.34 -3.51
CA ALA A 899 16.02 -2.62 -2.52
C ALA A 899 15.14 -3.50 -1.61
N GLY A 900 14.66 -4.65 -2.12
CA GLY A 900 13.82 -5.59 -1.38
C GLY A 900 12.84 -6.37 -2.26
N ASP A 901 12.45 -7.57 -1.82
CA ASP A 901 11.55 -8.49 -2.54
C ASP A 901 10.33 -8.94 -1.68
N SER A 902 10.17 -8.41 -0.47
CA SER A 902 9.09 -8.78 0.45
C SER A 902 7.94 -7.75 0.47
N ILE A 903 6.90 -8.05 1.26
CA ILE A 903 5.78 -7.13 1.51
C ILE A 903 6.15 -6.00 2.51
N GLU A 904 7.31 -6.11 3.14
CA GLU A 904 7.87 -5.06 3.98
C GLU A 904 8.37 -3.90 3.12
N ASP A 905 8.51 -2.73 3.72
CA ASP A 905 8.94 -1.54 2.98
C ASP A 905 10.39 -1.72 2.49
N ALA A 906 10.59 -1.50 1.19
CA ALA A 906 11.86 -1.63 0.53
C ALA A 906 12.69 -0.34 0.65
N ASN A 907 14.00 -0.44 0.50
CA ASN A 907 14.89 0.71 0.62
C ASN A 907 15.72 0.93 -0.65
N PHE A 908 15.43 2.01 -1.37
CA PHE A 908 16.28 2.49 -2.44
C PHE A 908 17.49 3.23 -1.86
N ASN A 909 18.67 2.63 -2.00
CA ASN A 909 19.92 3.22 -1.55
C ASN A 909 20.67 3.89 -2.72
N THR A 910 20.88 5.20 -2.62
CA THR A 910 21.58 5.99 -3.66
C THR A 910 23.05 5.59 -3.79
N ASP A 911 23.68 5.11 -2.73
CA ASP A 911 25.08 4.66 -2.76
C ASP A 911 25.23 3.36 -3.56
N THR A 912 24.24 2.45 -3.44
CA THR A 912 24.18 1.24 -4.26
C THR A 912 24.06 1.60 -5.75
N ALA A 913 23.20 2.57 -6.08
CA ALA A 913 23.02 3.06 -7.45
C ALA A 913 24.32 3.69 -8.01
N ASN A 914 25.00 4.51 -7.21
CA ASN A 914 26.29 5.11 -7.59
C ASN A 914 27.40 4.06 -7.77
N SER A 915 27.47 3.07 -6.88
CA SER A 915 28.44 1.96 -6.96
C SER A 915 28.23 1.11 -8.22
N ALA A 916 26.98 0.94 -8.64
CA ALA A 916 26.63 0.19 -9.83
C ALA A 916 27.26 0.77 -11.11
N ILE A 917 27.29 2.11 -11.27
CA ILE A 917 27.91 2.79 -12.41
C ILE A 917 29.37 2.35 -12.59
N MET A 918 30.12 2.27 -11.48
CA MET A 918 31.53 1.87 -11.52
C MET A 918 31.69 0.40 -11.91
N LYS A 919 30.83 -0.48 -11.37
CA LYS A 919 30.87 -1.92 -11.69
C LYS A 919 30.52 -2.18 -13.15
N LEU A 920 29.50 -1.50 -13.68
CA LEU A 920 29.09 -1.60 -15.09
C LEU A 920 30.19 -1.12 -16.03
N TYR A 921 30.80 0.04 -15.75
CA TYR A 921 31.89 0.57 -16.55
C TYR A 921 33.10 -0.38 -16.56
N ASN A 922 33.46 -0.94 -15.40
CA ASN A 922 34.55 -1.90 -15.30
C ASN A 922 34.25 -3.21 -16.04
N LEU A 923 32.99 -3.66 -16.07
CA LEU A 923 32.57 -4.84 -16.83
C LEU A 923 32.73 -4.62 -18.35
N ILE A 924 32.36 -3.44 -18.85
CA ILE A 924 32.55 -3.06 -20.26
C ILE A 924 34.04 -3.07 -20.60
N ASN A 925 34.88 -2.39 -19.81
CA ASN A 925 36.32 -2.34 -20.07
C ASN A 925 36.96 -3.73 -20.03
N PHE A 926 36.59 -4.56 -19.04
CA PHE A 926 37.06 -5.94 -18.97
C PHE A 926 36.70 -6.73 -20.23
N SER A 927 35.49 -6.52 -20.78
CA SER A 927 35.05 -7.19 -22.01
C SER A 927 35.82 -6.70 -23.25
N ILE A 928 36.11 -5.40 -23.32
CA ILE A 928 36.94 -4.80 -24.38
C ILE A 928 38.38 -5.33 -24.31
N GLU A 929 39.00 -5.31 -23.13
CA GLU A 929 40.34 -5.82 -22.88
C GLU A 929 40.44 -7.30 -23.26
N THR A 930 39.44 -8.10 -22.85
CA THR A 930 39.41 -9.54 -23.16
C THR A 930 39.39 -9.79 -24.67
N LYS A 931 38.65 -8.97 -25.43
CA LYS A 931 38.56 -9.13 -26.88
C LYS A 931 39.80 -8.62 -27.62
N ASN A 932 40.37 -7.50 -27.19
CA ASN A 932 41.50 -6.87 -27.87
C ASN A 932 42.84 -7.55 -27.55
N ASN A 933 43.01 -8.05 -26.33
CA ASN A 933 44.28 -8.61 -25.86
C ASN A 933 44.30 -10.15 -25.90
N VAL A 934 44.07 -10.72 -27.09
CA VAL A 934 44.03 -12.18 -27.29
C VAL A 934 45.32 -12.88 -26.84
N TYR A 935 46.47 -12.19 -26.92
CA TYR A 935 47.79 -12.74 -26.58
C TYR A 935 48.06 -12.87 -25.07
N ILE A 936 47.22 -12.27 -24.22
CA ILE A 936 47.35 -12.38 -22.75
C ILE A 936 46.70 -13.68 -22.23
N PHE A 937 45.77 -14.26 -23.00
CA PHE A 937 45.05 -15.47 -22.60
C PHE A 937 45.72 -16.71 -23.18
N ARG A 938 45.78 -17.79 -22.40
CA ARG A 938 46.23 -19.07 -22.94
C ARG A 938 45.15 -19.73 -23.79
N CYS A 939 45.61 -20.52 -24.75
CA CYS A 939 44.81 -21.37 -25.62
C CYS A 939 45.32 -22.81 -25.51
N GLY A 940 44.44 -23.82 -25.55
CA GLY A 940 44.83 -25.24 -25.47
C GLY A 940 43.94 -26.01 -24.48
N GLU A 941 44.49 -27.04 -23.83
CA GLU A 941 43.73 -27.84 -22.87
C GLU A 941 43.32 -27.03 -21.63
N LYS A 942 42.10 -27.31 -21.15
CA LYS A 942 41.54 -26.70 -19.95
C LYS A 942 42.19 -27.32 -18.70
N THR A 943 42.67 -26.45 -17.81
CA THR A 943 43.21 -26.84 -16.51
C THR A 943 42.08 -27.17 -15.53
N PHE A 944 42.42 -27.81 -14.42
CA PHE A 944 41.49 -28.07 -13.32
C PHE A 944 40.78 -26.79 -12.83
N ASN A 945 41.49 -25.66 -12.77
CA ASN A 945 40.94 -24.38 -12.32
C ASN A 945 39.92 -23.80 -13.31
N ASP A 946 40.06 -24.09 -14.62
CA ASP A 946 39.06 -23.71 -15.63
C ASP A 946 37.76 -24.49 -15.46
N LEU A 947 37.90 -25.81 -15.32
CA LEU A 947 36.76 -26.72 -15.19
C LEU A 947 35.98 -26.43 -13.91
N ILE A 948 36.69 -26.17 -12.80
CA ILE A 948 36.06 -25.74 -11.56
C ILE A 948 35.36 -24.39 -11.73
N PHE A 949 35.99 -23.42 -12.40
CA PHE A 949 35.37 -22.11 -12.59
C PHE A 949 34.11 -22.22 -13.46
N GLU A 950 34.15 -22.92 -14.59
CA GLU A 950 32.98 -23.17 -15.44
C GLU A 950 31.86 -23.90 -14.67
N ASN A 951 32.22 -24.86 -13.81
CA ASN A 951 31.29 -25.53 -12.92
C ASN A 951 30.60 -24.57 -11.94
N GLU A 952 31.36 -23.66 -11.32
CA GLU A 952 30.80 -22.64 -10.42
C GLU A 952 29.87 -21.66 -11.15
N ILE A 953 30.21 -21.29 -12.39
CA ILE A 953 29.34 -20.45 -13.23
C ILE A 953 28.02 -21.18 -13.52
N ASN A 954 28.05 -22.47 -13.85
CA ASN A 954 26.85 -23.28 -14.06
C ASN A 954 26.02 -23.42 -12.77
N TYR A 955 26.66 -23.65 -11.63
CA TYR A 955 25.99 -23.68 -10.32
C TYR A 955 25.24 -22.37 -10.03
N LEU A 956 25.92 -21.23 -10.18
CA LEU A 956 25.32 -19.90 -9.99
C LEU A 956 24.21 -19.62 -11.02
N THR A 957 24.35 -20.12 -12.25
CA THR A 957 23.31 -20.03 -13.28
C THR A 957 22.01 -20.69 -12.83
N ASN A 958 22.09 -21.90 -12.28
CA ASN A 958 20.92 -22.62 -11.77
C ASN A 958 20.31 -21.93 -10.53
N LYS A 959 21.15 -21.45 -9.60
CA LYS A 959 20.67 -20.67 -8.45
C LYS A 959 19.96 -19.39 -8.86
N CYS A 960 20.46 -18.72 -9.90
CA CYS A 960 19.82 -17.54 -10.45
C CYS A 960 18.48 -17.87 -11.11
N LYS A 961 18.38 -18.99 -11.85
CA LYS A 961 17.12 -19.50 -12.42
C LYS A 961 16.06 -19.72 -11.33
N GLU A 962 16.41 -20.41 -10.25
CA GLU A 962 15.52 -20.64 -9.09
C GLU A 962 15.05 -19.31 -8.47
N ALA A 963 15.93 -18.32 -8.37
CA ALA A 963 15.62 -17.01 -7.79
C ALA A 963 14.68 -16.20 -8.69
N TYR A 964 14.86 -16.21 -10.01
CA TYR A 964 13.94 -15.57 -10.96
C TYR A 964 12.53 -16.20 -10.91
N GLU A 965 12.44 -17.52 -10.83
CA GLU A 965 11.14 -18.23 -10.74
C GLU A 965 10.38 -17.91 -9.46
N LYS A 966 11.10 -17.59 -8.38
CA LYS A 966 10.55 -17.17 -7.07
C LYS A 966 10.39 -15.65 -6.91
N LEU A 967 10.75 -14.86 -7.92
CA LEU A 967 10.70 -13.39 -7.89
C LEU A 967 11.62 -12.76 -6.82
N LEU A 968 12.75 -13.40 -6.53
CA LEU A 968 13.75 -12.94 -5.55
C LEU A 968 14.90 -12.21 -6.26
N PHE A 969 14.67 -10.98 -6.69
CA PHE A 969 15.60 -10.23 -7.53
C PHE A 969 16.87 -9.78 -6.82
N ARG A 970 16.85 -9.66 -5.49
CA ARG A 970 18.06 -9.42 -4.70
C ARG A 970 19.00 -10.63 -4.75
N ASP A 971 18.44 -11.83 -4.66
CA ASP A 971 19.21 -13.07 -4.80
C ASP A 971 19.68 -13.27 -6.24
N VAL A 972 18.89 -12.88 -7.24
CA VAL A 972 19.32 -12.82 -8.64
C VAL A 972 20.55 -11.93 -8.80
N LEU A 973 20.55 -10.70 -8.25
CA LEU A 973 21.72 -9.82 -8.29
C LEU A 973 22.92 -10.39 -7.55
N LYS A 974 22.68 -11.00 -6.39
CA LYS A 974 23.73 -11.66 -5.62
C LYS A 974 24.42 -12.74 -6.46
N TYR A 975 23.67 -13.71 -6.98
CA TYR A 975 24.24 -14.85 -7.70
C TYR A 975 24.70 -14.48 -9.12
N GLY A 976 23.87 -13.75 -9.87
CA GLY A 976 24.07 -13.45 -11.28
C GLY A 976 24.99 -12.26 -11.58
N PHE A 977 25.31 -11.42 -10.57
CA PHE A 977 26.19 -10.27 -10.74
C PHE A 977 27.34 -10.25 -9.74
N TYR A 978 27.06 -10.17 -8.44
CA TYR A 978 28.13 -9.98 -7.44
C TYR A 978 28.99 -11.23 -7.25
N ASP A 979 28.38 -12.39 -7.05
CA ASP A 979 29.09 -13.66 -6.86
C ASP A 979 29.80 -14.06 -8.17
N MET A 980 29.16 -13.87 -9.33
CA MET A 980 29.80 -14.06 -10.64
C MET A 980 31.10 -13.27 -10.79
N LEU A 981 31.08 -11.98 -10.47
CA LEU A 981 32.28 -11.13 -10.50
C LEU A 981 33.34 -11.61 -9.50
N LEU A 982 32.93 -12.02 -8.29
CA LEU A 982 33.83 -12.55 -7.27
C LEU A 982 34.49 -13.87 -7.71
N LYS A 983 33.74 -14.78 -8.34
CA LYS A 983 34.27 -16.04 -8.88
C LYS A 983 35.30 -15.75 -9.98
N ARG A 984 35.02 -14.79 -10.86
CA ARG A 984 35.97 -14.34 -11.89
C ARG A 984 37.26 -13.81 -11.27
N ASP A 985 37.16 -12.94 -10.27
CA ASP A 985 38.34 -12.36 -9.62
C ASP A 985 39.16 -13.42 -8.89
N THR A 986 38.49 -14.39 -8.27
CA THR A 986 39.15 -15.55 -7.63
C THR A 986 39.86 -16.42 -8.67
N TYR A 987 39.20 -16.72 -9.79
CA TYR A 987 39.80 -17.47 -10.89
C TYR A 987 41.02 -16.75 -11.49
N ARG A 988 40.94 -15.41 -11.65
CA ARG A 988 42.09 -14.59 -12.06
C ARG A 988 43.27 -14.74 -11.11
N MET A 989 43.03 -14.73 -9.79
CA MET A 989 44.09 -14.94 -8.78
C MET A 989 44.68 -16.36 -8.84
N MET A 990 43.84 -17.38 -9.05
CA MET A 990 44.28 -18.77 -9.19
C MET A 990 45.14 -18.99 -10.44
N CYS A 991 44.85 -18.28 -11.53
CA CYS A 991 45.52 -18.44 -12.83
C CYS A 991 46.68 -17.47 -13.09
N ASP A 992 47.08 -16.65 -12.14
CA ASP A 992 47.99 -15.50 -12.36
C ASP A 992 49.31 -15.83 -13.10
N LYS A 993 49.93 -17.02 -12.92
CA LYS A 993 51.12 -17.46 -13.69
C LYS A 993 50.83 -18.16 -15.02
N VAL A 994 49.72 -18.90 -15.11
CA VAL A 994 49.34 -19.72 -16.28
C VAL A 994 48.45 -18.89 -17.24
N HIS A 995 48.07 -17.69 -16.83
CA HIS A 995 47.04 -16.84 -17.39
C HIS A 995 45.67 -17.53 -17.51
N MET A 996 44.62 -16.71 -17.67
CA MET A 996 43.25 -17.22 -17.81
C MET A 996 43.06 -17.85 -19.20
N HIS A 997 42.20 -18.86 -19.30
CA HIS A 997 41.88 -19.51 -20.57
C HIS A 997 40.90 -18.68 -21.40
N LYS A 998 41.22 -18.45 -22.68
CA LYS A 998 40.42 -17.58 -23.57
C LYS A 998 38.96 -18.01 -23.66
N GLU A 999 38.70 -19.29 -23.92
CA GLU A 999 37.32 -19.79 -24.08
C GLU A 999 36.53 -19.72 -22.78
N THR A 1000 37.20 -19.95 -21.65
CA THR A 1000 36.56 -19.95 -20.33
C THR A 1000 36.18 -18.54 -19.89
N VAL A 1001 37.01 -17.54 -20.22
CA VAL A 1001 36.65 -16.12 -20.00
C VAL A 1001 35.51 -15.70 -20.94
N ASN A 1002 35.53 -16.08 -22.21
CA ASN A 1002 34.42 -15.79 -23.14
C ASN A 1002 33.12 -16.45 -22.68
N PHE A 1003 33.18 -17.72 -22.25
CA PHE A 1003 32.07 -18.44 -21.64
C PHE A 1003 31.48 -17.67 -20.46
N PHE A 1004 32.34 -17.17 -19.55
CA PHE A 1004 31.90 -16.35 -18.43
C PHE A 1004 31.19 -15.06 -18.87
N ILE A 1005 31.79 -14.29 -19.80
CA ILE A 1005 31.19 -13.03 -20.26
C ILE A 1005 29.84 -13.29 -20.92
N GLU A 1006 29.74 -14.29 -21.80
CA GLU A 1006 28.50 -14.67 -22.45
C GLU A 1006 27.44 -15.10 -21.45
N ARG A 1007 27.81 -15.97 -20.49
CA ARG A 1007 26.88 -16.48 -19.49
C ARG A 1007 26.40 -15.37 -18.55
N MET A 1008 27.29 -14.47 -18.14
CA MET A 1008 26.95 -13.31 -17.33
C MET A 1008 25.98 -12.38 -18.06
N CYS A 1009 26.23 -12.08 -19.35
CA CYS A 1009 25.33 -11.26 -20.16
C CYS A 1009 23.93 -11.87 -20.21
N ILE A 1010 23.82 -13.17 -20.48
CA ILE A 1010 22.54 -13.89 -20.54
C ILE A 1010 21.78 -13.81 -19.20
N ILE A 1011 22.45 -14.11 -18.09
CA ILE A 1011 21.80 -14.22 -16.77
C ILE A 1011 21.30 -12.86 -16.26
N ILE A 1012 22.10 -11.81 -16.43
CA ILE A 1012 21.81 -10.50 -15.83
C ILE A 1012 21.05 -9.56 -16.75
N ASN A 1013 20.92 -9.89 -18.04
CA ASN A 1013 20.16 -9.13 -19.03
C ASN A 1013 18.75 -8.71 -18.57
N PRO A 1014 17.94 -9.55 -17.86
CA PRO A 1014 16.64 -9.10 -17.37
C PRO A 1014 16.69 -7.86 -16.46
N ILE A 1015 17.76 -7.69 -15.67
CA ILE A 1015 17.95 -6.55 -14.78
C ILE A 1015 18.75 -5.42 -15.47
N ILE A 1016 19.81 -5.78 -16.20
CA ILE A 1016 20.79 -4.86 -16.82
C ILE A 1016 20.76 -5.03 -18.35
N PRO A 1017 19.67 -4.67 -19.03
CA PRO A 1017 19.50 -5.06 -20.43
C PRO A 1017 20.35 -4.21 -21.39
N HIS A 1018 20.70 -2.96 -21.07
CA HIS A 1018 21.37 -2.09 -22.03
C HIS A 1018 22.88 -2.38 -22.13
N VAL A 1019 23.56 -2.44 -20.98
CA VAL A 1019 25.00 -2.73 -20.94
C VAL A 1019 25.29 -4.14 -21.45
N THR A 1020 24.47 -5.13 -21.10
CA THR A 1020 24.66 -6.51 -21.56
C THR A 1020 24.41 -6.66 -23.06
N GLU A 1021 23.38 -6.02 -23.62
CA GLU A 1021 23.13 -5.99 -25.07
C GLU A 1021 24.28 -5.27 -25.81
N HIS A 1022 24.84 -4.20 -25.24
CA HIS A 1022 26.00 -3.53 -25.81
C HIS A 1022 27.23 -4.43 -25.85
N ILE A 1023 27.52 -5.14 -24.75
CA ILE A 1023 28.61 -6.12 -24.70
C ILE A 1023 28.36 -7.23 -25.72
N TRP A 1024 27.14 -7.74 -25.81
CA TRP A 1024 26.79 -8.84 -26.72
C TRP A 1024 26.91 -8.47 -28.20
N THR A 1025 26.34 -7.33 -28.59
CA THR A 1025 26.22 -6.90 -29.99
C THR A 1025 27.48 -6.21 -30.50
N TYR A 1026 28.02 -5.25 -29.77
CA TYR A 1026 29.13 -4.43 -30.28
C TYR A 1026 30.50 -4.98 -29.87
N ILE A 1027 30.63 -5.46 -28.64
CA ILE A 1027 31.91 -5.99 -28.15
C ILE A 1027 32.07 -7.42 -28.64
N LEU A 1028 31.21 -8.38 -28.24
CA LEU A 1028 31.33 -9.78 -28.65
C LEU A 1028 31.01 -10.00 -30.13
N LYS A 1029 30.24 -9.11 -30.78
CA LYS A 1029 29.85 -9.19 -32.20
C LYS A 1029 29.06 -10.48 -32.51
N LYS A 1030 28.06 -10.77 -31.68
CA LYS A 1030 27.11 -11.87 -31.91
C LYS A 1030 26.08 -11.46 -32.96
N ASP A 1031 25.65 -12.41 -33.80
CA ASP A 1031 24.75 -12.13 -34.93
C ASP A 1031 23.30 -11.81 -34.52
N LYS A 1032 22.86 -12.36 -33.38
CA LYS A 1032 21.49 -12.18 -32.86
C LYS A 1032 21.51 -11.31 -31.61
N PHE A 1033 20.50 -10.47 -31.44
CA PHE A 1033 20.31 -9.67 -30.23
C PHE A 1033 20.14 -10.54 -28.98
N LEU A 1034 20.69 -10.07 -27.87
CA LEU A 1034 20.62 -10.76 -26.57
C LEU A 1034 19.18 -10.84 -26.07
N ILE A 1035 18.37 -9.83 -26.36
CA ILE A 1035 16.93 -9.84 -26.04
C ILE A 1035 16.13 -10.98 -26.70
N LYS A 1036 16.66 -11.60 -27.78
CA LYS A 1036 16.06 -12.78 -28.43
C LYS A 1036 16.72 -14.10 -28.00
N GLN A 1037 17.73 -14.05 -27.13
CA GLN A 1037 18.45 -15.23 -26.66
C GLN A 1037 17.62 -16.00 -25.63
N LYS A 1038 17.52 -17.32 -25.82
CA LYS A 1038 16.85 -18.21 -24.84
C LYS A 1038 17.75 -18.47 -23.64
N TRP A 1039 17.12 -18.76 -22.50
CA TRP A 1039 17.82 -19.15 -21.27
C TRP A 1039 18.59 -20.46 -21.51
N PRO A 1040 19.79 -20.65 -20.93
CA PRO A 1040 20.57 -21.86 -21.12
C PRO A 1040 19.80 -23.13 -20.75
N SER A 1041 19.96 -24.20 -21.54
CA SER A 1041 19.28 -25.48 -21.27
C SER A 1041 19.85 -26.17 -20.03
N SER A 1042 19.11 -27.10 -19.44
CA SER A 1042 19.58 -27.86 -18.27
C SER A 1042 20.85 -28.68 -18.55
N GLU A 1043 21.06 -29.09 -19.81
CA GLU A 1043 22.29 -29.80 -20.23
C GLU A 1043 23.49 -28.83 -20.24
N ASP A 1044 23.29 -27.60 -20.73
CA ASP A 1044 24.32 -26.56 -20.78
C ASP A 1044 24.71 -26.02 -19.39
N THR A 1045 23.83 -26.17 -18.41
CA THR A 1045 24.03 -25.74 -17.02
C THR A 1045 24.30 -26.90 -16.07
N ASN A 1046 24.63 -28.08 -16.59
CA ASN A 1046 25.00 -29.19 -15.73
C ASN A 1046 26.26 -28.85 -14.93
N PHE A 1047 26.29 -29.24 -13.66
CA PHE A 1047 27.41 -28.99 -12.76
C PHE A 1047 27.64 -30.21 -11.85
N SER A 1048 28.90 -30.49 -11.60
CA SER A 1048 29.35 -31.45 -10.60
C SER A 1048 29.29 -30.82 -9.22
N ILE A 1049 28.43 -31.38 -8.37
CA ILE A 1049 28.40 -31.09 -6.94
C ILE A 1049 29.74 -31.41 -6.25
N VAL A 1050 30.49 -32.39 -6.75
CA VAL A 1050 31.82 -32.76 -6.24
C VAL A 1050 32.82 -31.63 -6.50
N MET A 1051 32.83 -31.07 -7.72
CA MET A 1051 33.69 -29.92 -8.05
C MET A 1051 33.32 -28.67 -7.28
N HIS A 1052 32.01 -28.43 -7.05
CA HIS A 1052 31.55 -27.33 -6.19
C HIS A 1052 32.08 -27.46 -4.76
N LYS A 1053 32.06 -28.69 -4.21
CA LYS A 1053 32.64 -28.99 -2.90
C LYS A 1053 34.15 -28.79 -2.88
N GLN A 1054 34.88 -29.25 -3.91
CA GLN A 1054 36.32 -29.03 -4.06
C GLN A 1054 36.67 -27.54 -4.02
N TYR A 1055 35.90 -26.71 -4.75
CA TYR A 1055 36.10 -25.26 -4.76
C TYR A 1055 35.89 -24.63 -3.37
N ASN A 1056 34.77 -24.92 -2.71
CA ASN A 1056 34.47 -24.37 -1.39
C ASN A 1056 35.51 -24.82 -0.34
N ASN A 1057 35.93 -26.08 -0.40
CA ASN A 1057 37.00 -26.58 0.47
C ASN A 1057 38.30 -25.82 0.23
N LEU A 1058 38.72 -25.65 -1.03
CA LEU A 1058 39.95 -24.90 -1.37
C LEU A 1058 39.95 -23.48 -0.78
N LEU A 1059 38.82 -22.77 -0.83
CA LEU A 1059 38.71 -21.44 -0.23
C LEU A 1059 38.76 -21.47 1.30
N ASN A 1060 38.06 -22.41 1.93
CA ASN A 1060 38.08 -22.58 3.39
C ASN A 1060 39.49 -22.92 3.90
N VAL A 1061 40.17 -23.84 3.22
CA VAL A 1061 41.58 -24.19 3.46
C VAL A 1061 42.45 -22.93 3.38
N MET A 1062 42.24 -22.11 2.36
CA MET A 1062 43.01 -20.89 2.19
C MET A 1062 42.78 -19.85 3.28
N GLU A 1063 41.54 -19.68 3.72
CA GLU A 1063 41.21 -18.79 4.84
C GLU A 1063 41.84 -19.29 6.15
N ASN A 1064 41.76 -20.60 6.41
CA ASN A 1064 42.38 -21.23 7.58
C ASN A 1064 43.90 -21.08 7.56
N PHE A 1065 44.53 -21.28 6.41
CA PHE A 1065 45.97 -21.12 6.28
C PHE A 1065 46.40 -19.66 6.46
N ARG A 1066 45.64 -18.69 5.93
CA ARG A 1066 45.90 -17.25 6.16
C ARG A 1066 45.81 -16.90 7.64
N LYS A 1067 44.77 -17.37 8.36
CA LYS A 1067 44.65 -17.17 9.81
C LYS A 1067 45.83 -17.76 10.58
N SER A 1068 46.30 -18.94 10.20
CA SER A 1068 47.48 -19.57 10.82
C SER A 1068 48.76 -18.79 10.52
N TYR A 1069 48.92 -18.30 9.30
CA TYR A 1069 50.03 -17.43 8.92
C TYR A 1069 50.04 -16.11 9.71
N ASP A 1070 48.89 -15.43 9.84
CA ASP A 1070 48.76 -14.19 10.60
C ASP A 1070 49.08 -14.38 12.09
N LYS A 1071 48.71 -15.53 12.67
CA LYS A 1071 49.10 -15.88 14.05
C LYS A 1071 50.60 -16.00 14.21
N VAL A 1072 51.29 -16.65 13.26
CA VAL A 1072 52.75 -16.80 13.27
C VAL A 1072 53.43 -15.44 13.08
N MET A 1073 52.92 -14.60 12.16
CA MET A 1073 53.43 -13.24 11.94
C MET A 1073 53.28 -12.36 13.18
N ASN A 1074 52.11 -12.38 13.81
CA ASN A 1074 51.86 -11.61 15.04
C ASN A 1074 52.74 -12.08 16.20
N LYS A 1075 53.02 -13.38 16.32
CA LYS A 1075 53.94 -13.93 17.32
C LYS A 1075 55.39 -13.50 17.06
N ASN A 1076 55.83 -13.54 15.79
CA ASN A 1076 57.16 -13.09 15.39
C ASN A 1076 57.35 -11.57 15.57
N ASN A 1077 56.32 -10.76 15.31
CA ASN A 1077 56.36 -9.31 15.54
C ASN A 1077 56.38 -8.96 17.04
N LYS A 1078 55.64 -9.69 17.89
CA LYS A 1078 55.76 -9.56 19.35
C LYS A 1078 57.15 -9.91 19.85
N ASN A 1079 57.73 -11.02 19.39
CA ASN A 1079 59.09 -11.42 19.75
C ASN A 1079 60.14 -10.40 19.26
N LYS A 1080 59.98 -9.82 18.06
CA LYS A 1080 60.86 -8.72 17.58
C LYS A 1080 60.75 -7.45 18.42
N ASN A 1081 59.55 -7.08 18.87
CA ASN A 1081 59.34 -5.91 19.73
C ASN A 1081 59.88 -6.13 21.16
N GLU A 1082 59.86 -7.35 21.68
CA GLU A 1082 60.50 -7.70 22.96
C GLU A 1082 62.04 -7.71 22.87
N LEU A 1083 62.61 -8.09 21.72
CA LEU A 1083 64.05 -7.96 21.45
C LEU A 1083 64.49 -6.51 21.19
N SER A 1084 63.65 -5.65 20.57
CA SER A 1084 63.97 -4.23 20.37
C SER A 1084 63.87 -3.41 21.66
N ASN A 1085 63.00 -3.77 22.60
CA ASN A 1085 62.92 -3.14 23.92
C ASN A 1085 64.08 -3.50 24.87
N LYS A 1086 64.93 -4.48 24.54
CA LYS A 1086 66.19 -4.76 25.26
C LYS A 1086 67.39 -3.97 24.73
N ASN A 1087 67.28 -3.32 23.58
CA ASN A 1087 68.39 -2.58 22.92
C ASN A 1087 68.15 -1.06 22.79
N GLN A 1088 67.24 -0.47 23.57
CA GLN A 1088 67.11 0.99 23.68
C GLN A 1088 67.83 1.56 24.92
N THR A 1089 69.14 1.40 24.94
CA THR A 1089 70.07 2.40 25.46
C THR A 1089 71.20 2.50 24.46
N ASN A 1090 71.00 3.28 23.40
CA ASN A 1090 71.98 4.24 22.88
C ASN A 1090 71.52 4.83 21.54
N ASN A 1091 71.45 6.15 21.55
CA ASN A 1091 71.60 7.09 20.45
C ASN A 1091 70.55 7.17 19.33
N THR A 1092 69.76 8.24 19.50
CA THR A 1092 69.26 9.19 18.51
C THR A 1092 70.21 9.55 17.37
N VAL A 1093 69.61 9.87 16.21
CA VAL A 1093 69.88 11.00 15.30
C VAL A 1093 69.96 10.59 13.81
N ASN A 1094 69.08 11.22 13.02
CA ASN A 1094 69.19 11.61 11.60
C ASN A 1094 68.78 10.69 10.42
N ALA A 1095 67.94 11.34 9.60
CA ALA A 1095 68.03 11.53 8.15
C ALA A 1095 67.29 10.57 7.20
N ALA A 1096 66.18 11.12 6.68
CA ALA A 1096 66.03 11.54 5.29
C ALA A 1096 66.51 10.60 4.17
N ILE A 1097 65.49 10.21 3.39
CA ILE A 1097 65.51 9.49 2.12
C ILE A 1097 66.25 10.31 1.05
N SER A 1098 67.26 9.70 0.43
CA SER A 1098 67.73 10.01 -0.92
C SER A 1098 67.55 8.77 -1.79
N GLY A 1099 67.06 8.98 -3.03
CA GLY A 1099 66.78 7.91 -3.99
C GLY A 1099 68.04 7.42 -4.70
N GLY A 1100 67.92 6.24 -5.31
CA GLY A 1100 68.93 5.70 -6.22
C GLY A 1100 68.77 4.20 -6.45
N SER A 1101 68.32 3.87 -7.64
CA SER A 1101 68.36 2.59 -8.37
C SER A 1101 69.45 1.57 -7.98
N GLY A 1102 69.06 0.30 -7.93
CA GLY A 1102 69.95 -0.87 -8.01
C GLY A 1102 69.14 -2.10 -8.38
N ALA A 1103 69.50 -2.75 -9.49
CA ALA A 1103 68.96 -4.00 -9.99
C ALA A 1103 69.43 -5.20 -9.14
N ASP A 1104 68.72 -6.31 -9.30
CA ASP A 1104 69.10 -7.68 -8.94
C ASP A 1104 69.20 -8.01 -7.44
N ASP A 1105 68.04 -8.30 -6.82
CA ASP A 1105 67.92 -9.15 -5.62
C ASP A 1105 66.44 -9.62 -5.46
N GLU A 1106 65.97 -10.55 -6.30
CA GLU A 1106 64.62 -11.15 -6.19
C GLU A 1106 64.51 -12.30 -5.17
N ASP A 1107 65.61 -12.72 -4.51
CA ASP A 1107 65.64 -13.98 -3.76
C ASP A 1107 65.38 -13.87 -2.23
N ASP A 1108 65.20 -12.66 -1.68
CA ASP A 1108 65.20 -12.45 -0.21
C ASP A 1108 63.80 -12.31 0.46
N ASN A 1109 62.72 -12.51 -0.31
CA ASN A 1109 61.34 -12.29 0.16
C ASN A 1109 60.59 -13.53 0.72
N HIS A 1110 61.15 -14.74 0.63
CA HIS A 1110 60.46 -15.98 1.04
C HIS A 1110 61.10 -16.63 2.28
N LYS A 1111 60.81 -16.07 3.48
CA LYS A 1111 61.43 -16.52 4.76
C LYS A 1111 60.78 -17.75 5.41
N PHE A 1112 59.61 -18.21 4.95
CA PHE A 1112 58.83 -19.24 5.63
C PHE A 1112 58.58 -20.47 4.74
N LYS A 1113 58.64 -21.65 5.35
CA LYS A 1113 58.22 -22.95 4.78
C LYS A 1113 57.00 -23.45 5.55
N ALA A 1114 56.21 -24.32 4.94
CA ALA A 1114 55.04 -24.91 5.59
C ALA A 1114 54.92 -26.42 5.39
N ILE A 1115 54.35 -27.09 6.40
CA ILE A 1115 53.91 -28.49 6.35
C ILE A 1115 52.39 -28.51 6.48
N VAL A 1116 51.71 -29.16 5.54
CA VAL A 1116 50.27 -29.34 5.52
C VAL A 1116 49.95 -30.80 5.84
N TYR A 1117 49.14 -31.02 6.89
CA TYR A 1117 48.66 -32.34 7.28
C TYR A 1117 47.22 -32.56 6.82
N VAL A 1118 46.98 -33.66 6.11
CA VAL A 1118 45.67 -34.06 5.58
C VAL A 1118 45.24 -35.39 6.20
N ALA A 1119 43.97 -35.50 6.57
CA ALA A 1119 43.35 -36.71 7.10
C ALA A 1119 42.47 -37.37 6.03
N ARG A 1120 42.65 -38.67 5.76
CA ARG A 1120 41.86 -39.40 4.75
C ARG A 1120 40.49 -39.87 5.27
N GLU A 1121 40.43 -40.21 6.56
CA GLU A 1121 39.23 -40.76 7.19
C GLU A 1121 38.88 -39.98 8.46
N TYR A 1122 37.59 -39.88 8.74
CA TYR A 1122 37.10 -39.41 10.04
C TYR A 1122 37.47 -40.42 11.14
N ASN A 1123 37.63 -39.94 12.37
CA ASN A 1123 37.88 -40.85 13.50
C ASN A 1123 36.64 -41.71 13.82
N ASP A 1124 36.84 -42.79 14.58
CA ASP A 1124 35.78 -43.78 14.86
C ASP A 1124 34.54 -43.17 15.54
N THR A 1125 34.75 -42.14 16.36
CA THR A 1125 33.67 -41.43 17.05
C THR A 1125 32.84 -40.61 16.06
N GLN A 1126 33.49 -39.88 15.15
CA GLN A 1126 32.85 -39.09 14.09
C GLN A 1126 32.11 -39.97 13.08
N LYS A 1127 32.67 -41.11 12.68
CA LYS A 1127 32.02 -42.10 11.79
C LYS A 1127 30.70 -42.59 12.37
N LYS A 1128 30.67 -42.97 13.66
CA LYS A 1128 29.43 -43.38 14.36
C LYS A 1128 28.36 -42.28 14.39
N ILE A 1129 28.76 -41.02 14.51
CA ILE A 1129 27.82 -39.88 14.50
C ILE A 1129 27.22 -39.66 13.11
N ILE A 1130 28.02 -39.80 12.05
CA ILE A 1130 27.56 -39.75 10.66
C ILE A 1130 26.54 -40.86 10.39
N GLU A 1131 26.77 -42.08 10.88
CA GLU A 1131 25.81 -43.19 10.80
C GLU A 1131 24.49 -42.88 11.52
N ILE A 1132 24.56 -42.31 12.74
CA ILE A 1132 23.37 -41.91 13.50
C ILE A 1132 22.58 -40.83 12.77
N LEU A 1133 23.25 -39.81 12.21
CA LEU A 1133 22.62 -38.77 11.41
C LEU A 1133 21.94 -39.33 10.16
N ASN A 1134 22.61 -40.25 9.44
CA ASN A 1134 22.03 -40.92 8.27
C ASN A 1134 20.82 -41.78 8.63
N ASN A 1135 20.80 -42.40 9.81
CA ASN A 1135 19.63 -43.15 10.30
C ASN A 1135 18.47 -42.21 10.65
N ILE A 1136 18.73 -41.04 11.23
CA ILE A 1136 17.69 -40.01 11.46
C ILE A 1136 17.07 -39.56 10.14
N ILE A 1137 17.87 -39.38 9.09
CA ILE A 1137 17.41 -38.97 7.76
C ILE A 1137 16.58 -40.07 7.08
N LYS A 1138 16.97 -41.34 7.21
CA LYS A 1138 16.21 -42.47 6.65
C LYS A 1138 14.82 -42.61 7.28
N ASN A 1139 14.68 -42.23 8.55
CA ASN A 1139 13.43 -42.36 9.31
C ASN A 1139 12.51 -41.13 9.22
N SER A 1140 12.87 -40.08 8.48
CA SER A 1140 12.03 -38.89 8.29
C SER A 1140 11.17 -38.98 7.02
N GLU A 1141 9.95 -38.42 7.07
CA GLU A 1141 8.99 -38.46 5.94
C GLU A 1141 9.58 -37.85 4.65
N ASP A 1142 10.33 -36.76 4.76
CA ASP A 1142 10.93 -36.03 3.63
C ASP A 1142 12.31 -36.56 3.20
N LYS A 1143 12.82 -37.63 3.82
CA LYS A 1143 14.22 -38.09 3.68
C LYS A 1143 15.22 -36.93 3.85
N LYS A 1144 14.93 -36.04 4.79
CA LYS A 1144 15.74 -34.85 5.14
C LYS A 1144 16.01 -34.83 6.64
N LEU A 1145 17.06 -34.12 7.04
CA LEU A 1145 17.37 -33.97 8.45
C LEU A 1145 16.34 -33.02 9.12
N PRO A 1146 15.60 -33.46 10.16
CA PRO A 1146 14.62 -32.62 10.86
C PRO A 1146 15.25 -31.41 11.55
N SER A 1147 14.50 -30.32 11.73
CA SER A 1147 14.97 -29.11 12.44
C SER A 1147 15.31 -29.35 13.92
N ASN A 1148 14.78 -30.42 14.52
CA ASN A 1148 15.07 -30.87 15.89
C ASN A 1148 16.16 -31.97 15.96
N PHE A 1149 16.98 -32.14 14.93
CA PHE A 1149 17.96 -33.25 14.86
C PHE A 1149 18.95 -33.29 16.03
N ILE A 1150 19.32 -32.15 16.61
CA ILE A 1150 20.23 -32.09 17.77
C ILE A 1150 19.61 -32.83 18.96
N ASN A 1151 18.30 -32.65 19.19
CA ASN A 1151 17.60 -33.33 20.27
C ASN A 1151 17.56 -34.84 20.03
N LEU A 1152 17.28 -35.26 18.79
CA LEU A 1152 17.29 -36.67 18.38
C LEU A 1152 18.68 -37.30 18.49
N LEU A 1153 19.73 -36.54 18.18
CA LEU A 1153 21.12 -36.98 18.30
C LEU A 1153 21.51 -37.17 19.78
N VAL A 1154 21.13 -36.24 20.66
CA VAL A 1154 21.40 -36.30 22.11
C VAL A 1154 20.61 -37.42 22.80
N GLN A 1155 19.42 -37.74 22.31
CA GLN A 1155 18.59 -38.85 22.82
C GLN A 1155 19.11 -40.24 22.41
N ASN A 1156 20.03 -40.32 21.44
CA ASN A 1156 20.61 -41.59 21.03
C ASN A 1156 21.48 -42.18 22.17
N ASN A 1157 21.30 -43.48 22.44
CA ASN A 1157 22.00 -44.21 23.52
C ASN A 1157 23.52 -44.06 23.46
N TYR A 1158 24.11 -43.99 22.25
CA TYR A 1158 25.55 -43.81 22.09
C TYR A 1158 25.99 -42.41 22.58
N VAL A 1159 25.33 -41.35 22.12
CA VAL A 1159 25.70 -39.95 22.44
C VAL A 1159 25.37 -39.58 23.88
N ASN A 1160 24.31 -40.17 24.45
CA ASN A 1160 23.91 -39.88 25.82
C ASN A 1160 24.93 -40.39 26.85
N ASN A 1161 25.61 -41.51 26.55
CA ASN A 1161 26.57 -42.15 27.43
C ASN A 1161 28.00 -41.57 27.34
N LEU A 1162 28.24 -40.56 26.51
CA LEU A 1162 29.57 -39.98 26.33
C LEU A 1162 29.93 -38.94 27.42
N PRO A 1163 31.21 -38.80 27.78
CA PRO A 1163 31.69 -37.75 28.67
C PRO A 1163 31.31 -36.34 28.20
N LYS A 1164 31.11 -35.39 29.12
CA LYS A 1164 30.68 -34.02 28.80
C LYS A 1164 31.55 -33.31 27.75
N ASN A 1165 32.86 -33.50 27.78
CA ASN A 1165 33.79 -32.87 26.83
C ASN A 1165 33.63 -33.46 25.42
N GLU A 1166 33.60 -34.78 25.30
CA GLU A 1166 33.39 -35.47 24.01
C GLU A 1166 32.00 -35.19 23.42
N LYS A 1167 30.97 -35.10 24.27
CA LYS A 1167 29.62 -34.73 23.84
C LYS A 1167 29.58 -33.32 23.22
N LYS A 1168 30.34 -32.37 23.79
CA LYS A 1168 30.47 -31.01 23.24
C LYS A 1168 31.17 -31.02 21.88
N ASP A 1169 32.25 -31.78 21.74
CA ASP A 1169 33.02 -31.88 20.50
C ASP A 1169 32.21 -32.56 19.39
N ILE A 1170 31.42 -33.57 19.72
CA ILE A 1170 30.51 -34.27 18.80
C ILE A 1170 29.36 -33.37 18.34
N LEU A 1171 28.75 -32.60 19.25
CA LEU A 1171 27.69 -31.67 18.87
C LEU A 1171 28.22 -30.55 17.99
N SER A 1172 29.44 -30.07 18.28
CA SER A 1172 30.16 -29.13 17.43
C SER A 1172 30.42 -29.74 16.04
N PHE A 1173 30.90 -30.97 15.97
CA PHE A 1173 31.13 -31.70 14.73
C PHE A 1173 29.84 -31.94 13.92
N ALA A 1174 28.76 -32.39 14.56
CA ALA A 1174 27.47 -32.58 13.89
C ALA A 1174 26.91 -31.25 13.35
N THR A 1175 27.01 -30.17 14.15
CA THR A 1175 26.60 -28.84 13.71
C THR A 1175 27.44 -28.33 12.54
N PHE A 1176 28.76 -28.60 12.55
CA PHE A 1176 29.67 -28.30 11.45
C PHE A 1176 29.29 -29.07 10.17
N LEU A 1177 29.06 -30.38 10.28
CA LEU A 1177 28.68 -31.26 9.17
C LEU A 1177 27.35 -30.83 8.52
N VAL A 1178 26.37 -30.42 9.33
CA VAL A 1178 25.08 -29.88 8.87
C VAL A 1178 25.26 -28.51 8.21
N LYS A 1179 26.08 -27.64 8.81
CA LYS A 1179 26.32 -26.28 8.30
C LYS A 1179 27.05 -26.27 6.95
N ASP A 1180 27.98 -27.21 6.74
CA ASP A 1180 28.70 -27.37 5.47
C ASP A 1180 27.86 -28.06 4.37
N ASN A 1181 26.59 -28.43 4.65
CA ASN A 1181 25.65 -29.02 3.70
C ASN A 1181 26.23 -30.23 2.93
N VAL A 1182 26.90 -31.14 3.65
CA VAL A 1182 27.55 -32.33 3.06
C VAL A 1182 26.52 -33.40 2.71
N THR A 1183 25.66 -33.13 1.74
CA THR A 1183 24.73 -34.14 1.21
C THR A 1183 24.94 -34.33 -0.29
N LEU A 1184 24.80 -35.57 -0.75
CA LEU A 1184 24.69 -35.96 -2.17
C LEU A 1184 23.25 -36.40 -2.45
N ASN A 1185 22.95 -36.87 -3.67
CA ASN A 1185 21.63 -37.13 -4.29
C ASN A 1185 20.57 -37.96 -3.51
N ASN A 1186 20.75 -38.21 -2.20
CA ASN A 1186 19.78 -38.81 -1.27
C ASN A 1186 19.87 -38.24 0.17
N ASN A 1187 20.42 -37.04 0.37
CA ASN A 1187 20.61 -36.41 1.69
C ASN A 1187 21.47 -37.20 2.70
N GLN A 1188 22.32 -38.11 2.24
CA GLN A 1188 23.22 -38.88 3.11
C GLN A 1188 24.60 -38.23 3.23
N TYR A 1189 25.16 -38.30 4.44
CA TYR A 1189 26.52 -37.90 4.79
C TYR A 1189 27.50 -39.05 4.53
N GLU A 1190 28.61 -38.80 3.86
CA GLU A 1190 29.63 -39.82 3.57
C GLU A 1190 30.68 -39.94 4.69
N LEU A 1191 31.25 -41.14 4.84
CA LEU A 1191 32.31 -41.44 5.82
C LEU A 1191 33.70 -40.99 5.37
N THR A 1192 33.84 -40.58 4.11
CA THR A 1192 35.06 -40.05 3.49
C THR A 1192 34.70 -38.90 2.56
N LEU A 1193 35.65 -38.06 2.20
CA LEU A 1193 35.41 -37.01 1.20
C LEU A 1193 35.16 -37.63 -0.19
N PRO A 1194 34.26 -37.05 -1.00
CA PRO A 1194 33.95 -37.55 -2.35
C PRO A 1194 35.08 -37.29 -3.38
N TYR A 1195 36.23 -36.79 -2.94
CA TYR A 1195 37.39 -36.46 -3.77
C TYR A 1195 38.69 -36.56 -2.98
N ASP A 1196 39.82 -36.68 -3.69
CA ASP A 1196 41.16 -36.68 -3.10
C ASP A 1196 41.60 -35.25 -2.71
N GLU A 1197 41.60 -34.97 -1.40
CA GLU A 1197 42.02 -33.69 -0.84
C GLU A 1197 43.52 -33.41 -1.01
N ILE A 1198 44.36 -34.44 -1.01
CA ILE A 1198 45.80 -34.29 -1.26
C ILE A 1198 46.01 -33.83 -2.70
N GLN A 1199 45.31 -34.44 -3.65
CA GLN A 1199 45.40 -34.05 -5.06
C GLN A 1199 44.85 -32.63 -5.29
N LEU A 1200 43.77 -32.24 -4.61
CA LEU A 1200 43.21 -30.88 -4.68
C LEU A 1200 44.23 -29.81 -4.25
N ILE A 1201 44.93 -30.05 -3.13
CA ILE A 1201 45.99 -29.15 -2.64
C ILE A 1201 47.17 -29.17 -3.59
N LYS A 1202 47.61 -30.34 -4.06
CA LYS A 1202 48.71 -30.49 -5.04
C LYS A 1202 48.47 -29.69 -6.31
N ASN A 1203 47.26 -29.76 -6.88
CA ASN A 1203 46.87 -29.02 -8.08
C ASN A 1203 46.91 -27.48 -7.87
N ASN A 1204 46.92 -27.00 -6.62
CA ASN A 1204 46.85 -25.58 -6.27
C ASN A 1204 48.03 -25.10 -5.40
N ILE A 1205 49.13 -25.86 -5.31
CA ILE A 1205 50.30 -25.52 -4.48
C ILE A 1205 50.84 -24.12 -4.82
N ASP A 1206 50.98 -23.79 -6.10
CA ASP A 1206 51.54 -22.49 -6.52
C ASP A 1206 50.66 -21.31 -6.14
N PHE A 1207 49.34 -21.52 -6.08
CA PHE A 1207 48.40 -20.52 -5.61
C PHE A 1207 48.52 -20.33 -4.08
N ILE A 1208 48.64 -21.42 -3.32
CA ILE A 1208 48.80 -21.40 -1.86
C ILE A 1208 50.13 -20.77 -1.46
N LYS A 1209 51.25 -21.17 -2.10
CA LYS A 1209 52.60 -20.64 -1.86
C LYS A 1209 52.63 -19.12 -1.97
N ARG A 1210 52.08 -18.59 -3.06
CA ARG A 1210 52.07 -17.13 -3.32
C ARG A 1210 51.11 -16.39 -2.40
N SER A 1211 49.91 -16.92 -2.18
CA SER A 1211 48.91 -16.29 -1.31
C SER A 1211 49.38 -16.13 0.14
N LEU A 1212 50.31 -16.98 0.60
CA LEU A 1212 50.87 -16.98 1.95
C LEU A 1212 52.34 -16.58 1.99
N ASN A 1213 52.93 -16.16 0.86
CA ASN A 1213 54.34 -15.81 0.71
C ASN A 1213 55.32 -16.88 1.27
N LEU A 1214 55.06 -18.15 0.95
CA LEU A 1214 55.82 -19.32 1.39
C LEU A 1214 56.83 -19.77 0.33
N ARG A 1215 58.04 -20.14 0.75
CA ARG A 1215 59.08 -20.70 -0.12
C ARG A 1215 58.75 -22.10 -0.59
N ASP A 1216 58.30 -22.94 0.35
CA ASP A 1216 57.98 -24.34 0.06
C ASP A 1216 56.84 -24.88 0.94
N ILE A 1217 56.13 -25.89 0.41
CA ILE A 1217 55.01 -26.55 1.08
C ILE A 1217 55.18 -28.06 0.95
N GLN A 1218 55.29 -28.75 2.08
CA GLN A 1218 55.29 -30.21 2.14
C GLN A 1218 53.91 -30.70 2.57
N ILE A 1219 53.35 -31.69 1.86
CA ILE A 1219 52.04 -32.28 2.20
C ILE A 1219 52.28 -33.66 2.79
N LEU A 1220 51.77 -33.90 4.00
CA LEU A 1220 51.90 -35.15 4.74
C LEU A 1220 50.52 -35.66 5.19
N GLU A 1221 50.41 -36.97 5.36
CA GLU A 1221 49.24 -37.57 6.00
C GLU A 1221 49.34 -37.46 7.52
N ASN A 1222 48.21 -37.29 8.19
CA ASN A 1222 48.13 -37.11 9.65
C ASN A 1222 48.55 -38.33 10.49
N VAL A 1223 49.00 -39.41 9.84
CA VAL A 1223 49.44 -40.65 10.50
C VAL A 1223 50.89 -40.55 10.99
N LYS A 1224 51.72 -39.67 10.39
CA LYS A 1224 53.14 -39.52 10.75
C LYS A 1224 53.47 -38.05 11.08
N LYS A 1225 53.92 -37.80 12.31
CA LYS A 1225 54.44 -36.50 12.74
C LYS A 1225 55.77 -36.21 12.04
N CYS A 1226 55.93 -35.01 11.48
CA CYS A 1226 57.21 -34.59 10.90
C CYS A 1226 58.19 -34.21 12.02
N ASP A 1227 59.47 -34.56 11.87
CA ASP A 1227 60.51 -34.26 12.87
C ASP A 1227 60.72 -32.75 13.10
N ILE A 1228 60.32 -31.92 12.13
CA ILE A 1228 60.42 -30.45 12.18
C ILE A 1228 59.26 -29.82 12.98
N ASP A 1229 58.13 -30.52 13.09
CA ASP A 1229 56.94 -30.03 13.79
C ASP A 1229 57.00 -30.40 15.28
N ASN A 1230 57.29 -29.41 16.13
CA ASN A 1230 57.31 -29.59 17.59
C ASN A 1230 55.92 -29.53 18.24
N THR A 1231 54.84 -29.40 17.45
CA THR A 1231 53.46 -29.30 17.94
C THR A 1231 52.65 -30.57 17.69
N ASP A 1232 51.43 -30.63 18.24
CA ASP A 1232 50.47 -31.70 17.99
C ASP A 1232 49.42 -31.32 16.92
N ILE A 1233 49.75 -30.35 16.05
CA ILE A 1233 48.84 -29.81 15.02
C ILE A 1233 48.40 -30.87 14.01
N TYR A 1234 49.23 -31.88 13.75
CA TYR A 1234 48.85 -33.00 12.87
C TYR A 1234 47.61 -33.76 13.36
N LYS A 1235 47.40 -33.89 14.69
CA LYS A 1235 46.22 -34.54 15.29
C LYS A 1235 44.93 -33.72 15.13
N LEU A 1236 45.06 -32.42 14.85
CA LEU A 1236 43.92 -31.52 14.68
C LEU A 1236 43.34 -31.55 13.25
N SER A 1237 44.04 -32.20 12.31
CA SER A 1237 43.58 -32.33 10.93
C SER A 1237 42.40 -33.29 10.84
N ASN A 1238 41.36 -32.88 10.13
CA ASN A 1238 40.18 -33.70 9.83
C ASN A 1238 39.92 -33.66 8.31
N PRO A 1239 39.24 -34.65 7.73
CA PRO A 1239 38.87 -34.61 6.31
C PRO A 1239 38.06 -33.34 5.99
N GLY A 1240 38.54 -32.53 5.03
CA GLY A 1240 37.94 -31.24 4.65
C GLY A 1240 38.42 -30.05 5.48
N ASN A 1241 39.31 -30.30 6.46
CA ASN A 1241 39.93 -29.27 7.28
C ASN A 1241 41.40 -29.63 7.59
N PRO A 1242 42.30 -29.48 6.60
CA PRO A 1242 43.72 -29.75 6.76
C PRO A 1242 44.38 -28.74 7.69
N SER A 1243 45.36 -29.21 8.44
CA SER A 1243 46.15 -28.38 9.36
C SER A 1243 47.43 -27.89 8.69
N ILE A 1244 47.89 -26.68 9.00
CA ILE A 1244 49.16 -26.14 8.51
C ILE A 1244 50.10 -25.75 9.65
N PHE A 1245 51.35 -26.17 9.55
CA PHE A 1245 52.46 -25.75 10.41
C PHE A 1245 53.42 -24.88 9.58
N ILE A 1246 53.68 -23.64 10.01
CA ILE A 1246 54.53 -22.69 9.29
C ILE A 1246 55.76 -22.38 10.14
N TYR A 1247 56.95 -22.48 9.55
CA TYR A 1247 58.24 -22.31 10.23
C TYR A 1247 59.23 -21.50 9.37
N ASN A 1248 60.24 -20.90 10.00
CA ASN A 1248 61.25 -20.07 9.33
C ASN A 1248 62.44 -20.94 8.91
N THR A 1249 63.08 -20.61 7.79
CA THR A 1249 64.28 -21.32 7.30
C THR A 1249 65.56 -21.06 8.08
N LYS A 1250 65.56 -20.15 9.07
CA LYS A 1250 66.73 -19.80 9.91
C LYS A 1250 66.76 -20.50 11.29
N GLU A 1251 65.80 -21.38 11.58
CA GLU A 1251 65.74 -22.18 12.82
C GLU A 1251 66.01 -23.67 12.55
#